data_AF-A0A1Z8Q0B5-F1
#
_entry.id   AF-A0A1Z8Q0B5-F1
#
_cell.length_a   1.000
_cell.length_b   1.000
_cell.length_c   1.000
_cell.angle_alpha   90.00
_cell.angle_beta   90.00
_cell.angle_gamma   90.00
#
_symmetry.space_group_name_H-M   'P 1'
#
loop_
_entity.id
_entity.type
_entity.pdbx_description
1 polymer ?
#
loop_
_entity_poly.entity_id
_entity_poly.type
_entity_poly.pdbx_seq_one_letter_code
_entity_poly.pdbx_strand_id
1 'polypeptide(L)'
;MAWSIEDYLHDSGLALSNGTAYKKRRHYIDKGEIDPISMGGVAVISEGTYSPKGTPKSLDIKYWTIQPDGRKELQNLINIEMESHNGSSKFNYKSVYVLGREVNLNDPQNIENVIEAVRRIHVSLRDKTGMAPHIARIFEDCMLEEVIGETLPLPGFDLDQRIKFNSSLNFNMKARGAKQRPQLDIPLEAFLPLAGIRKNTVDTDHSYMRKEFLKARSFMPRSKKRFDFESRLYKATLKKKSQKLKITTTPISETPSSNDNQRVLASAQWKIERAGKKRGFTEDTARLKEISLIDKNVLRQGFRDAMAALGVINKTHVDMLNQDYPSTLDHMATYGLSDSVNSSSPPAPKEGRAILTSEGGNNIKEIVPGVGTDIGGNCKTFETQYEDIKTGEQQKCGVILDWGSHIIKQASNWNAAHPDLVEKLKYCKDAFITHHHLDHLDGIIPYIVRGLLSKEHTLHITPEVYEMLHDKLVKWGVKADDPRRPQINLLKDASVIDIKDEDGIERLSVLYGVDAVPHSAKDTPFTAYARMGNQILGSYQYLGDARYEERHFEIHDSKYWDQVSMMKKHCPDAHQYMVAQNRKAPELRAKAKAYLEGLYRYNKTINPNASRITQKLIQKTVDEWHFIPTYAELDATSMNREGRGADERVVEDNLTHIMTNWLSDKHVAIGRIGTADSRRETELCAANRAQRKVTAFGAAIELHYRIANKHGVNPYIVERPQEGKYTGIDDFLKWHANQNDITPTEFKGRTSVAVKDWFEHGQAGTIMAIMSGSQGNAIEFESMLYKLSEGRSYLDADPKTSSTARPANLKDWAVIMSQSAIPGNAKDQKTLIKRLAARGMPVIEAFDDNLRVHNPGKLKQHILDDLIATGRLHSGCEKDVVEADGSILVQGMSIHASGHGRKEDNRLWIRNKITAKQIGLHHTDSWEAIQAGYDLIEEEGRQHPGNIFENAVETQVSLESVKEIGRKNSSLIMTREVSEPGKQWNKSMESARVINDDYAPHHNLGLSGKTGGAREIHFGTEDEDAVRKREAQNVIKVQFNYSQGAHSKPGRAYQGLKPMEEQNLPIWDPNHPDLDLIK
;
A
#
# COMPACT_ATOMS: atom_id res chain seq x y z
N MET A 1 15.93 -45.07 47.01
CA MET A 1 16.43 -43.88 47.72
C MET A 1 15.29 -43.21 48.46
N ALA A 2 15.47 -42.82 49.73
CA ALA A 2 14.47 -42.10 50.50
C ALA A 2 14.77 -40.58 50.45
N TRP A 3 13.88 -39.82 49.81
CA TRP A 3 14.05 -38.39 49.57
C TRP A 3 13.54 -37.54 50.74
N SER A 4 14.23 -36.44 51.02
CA SER A 4 13.71 -35.36 51.87
C SER A 4 12.60 -34.61 51.14
N ILE A 5 11.56 -34.19 51.86
CA ILE A 5 10.50 -33.34 51.30
C ILE A 5 11.08 -31.99 50.84
N GLU A 6 12.05 -31.44 51.57
CA GLU A 6 12.65 -30.14 51.26
C GLU A 6 13.50 -30.20 50.00
N ASP A 7 14.36 -31.22 49.88
CA ASP A 7 15.21 -31.44 48.70
C ASP A 7 14.34 -31.69 47.47
N TYR A 8 13.30 -32.53 47.56
CA TYR A 8 12.37 -32.75 46.45
C TYR A 8 11.67 -31.47 46.00
N LEU A 9 11.19 -30.64 46.93
CA LEU A 9 10.53 -29.39 46.56
C LEU A 9 11.49 -28.42 45.88
N HIS A 10 12.75 -28.39 46.31
CA HIS A 10 13.80 -27.60 45.66
C HIS A 10 14.12 -28.14 44.26
N ASP A 11 14.40 -29.43 44.16
CA ASP A 11 14.87 -30.09 42.93
C ASP A 11 13.77 -30.27 41.90
N SER A 12 12.50 -30.36 42.31
CA SER A 12 11.36 -30.31 41.40
C SER A 12 10.96 -28.89 41.00
N GLY A 13 11.59 -27.85 41.55
CA GLY A 13 11.24 -26.46 41.25
C GLY A 13 9.88 -26.03 41.80
N LEU A 14 9.41 -26.62 42.89
CA LEU A 14 8.17 -26.28 43.61
C LEU A 14 8.41 -25.47 44.89
N ALA A 15 9.65 -25.29 45.31
CA ALA A 15 10.03 -24.40 46.40
C ALA A 15 9.67 -22.94 46.08
N LEU A 16 9.28 -22.15 47.09
CA LEU A 16 8.97 -20.74 46.95
C LEU A 16 10.20 -19.95 46.49
N SER A 17 10.00 -18.79 45.87
CA SER A 17 11.07 -17.93 45.32
C SER A 17 12.07 -17.40 46.38
N ASN A 18 11.73 -17.46 47.66
CA ASN A 18 12.63 -17.19 48.78
C ASN A 18 13.37 -18.44 49.31
N GLY A 19 13.32 -19.57 48.58
CA GLY A 19 13.94 -20.84 48.94
C GLY A 19 13.16 -21.68 49.97
N THR A 20 12.00 -21.22 50.44
CA THR A 20 11.23 -21.95 51.49
C THR A 20 10.28 -23.00 50.91
N ALA A 21 10.05 -24.08 51.65
CA ALA A 21 9.20 -25.19 51.22
C ALA A 21 7.72 -24.80 51.05
N TYR A 22 7.09 -25.27 49.97
CA TYR A 22 5.66 -25.12 49.72
C TYR A 22 4.82 -26.03 50.64
N LYS A 23 4.00 -25.45 51.52
CA LYS A 23 3.29 -26.21 52.60
C LYS A 23 1.81 -26.53 52.34
N LYS A 24 1.26 -26.26 51.14
CA LYS A 24 -0.17 -26.54 50.88
C LYS A 24 -0.41 -27.99 50.48
N ARG A 25 -1.59 -28.52 50.81
CA ARG A 25 -2.00 -29.92 50.51
C ARG A 25 -2.15 -30.24 49.01
N ARG A 26 -2.18 -29.25 48.14
CA ARG A 26 -2.24 -29.41 46.68
C ARG A 26 -1.48 -28.27 46.01
N HIS A 27 -0.85 -28.56 44.88
CA HIS A 27 -0.35 -27.54 43.97
C HIS A 27 -1.05 -27.64 42.62
N TYR A 28 -1.10 -26.51 41.91
CA TYR A 28 -1.62 -26.38 40.56
C TYR A 28 -0.95 -25.17 39.91
N ILE A 29 -0.32 -25.39 38.75
CA ILE A 29 0.36 -24.38 37.95
C ILE A 29 -0.01 -24.61 36.49
N ASP A 30 -0.52 -23.58 35.80
CA ASP A 30 -0.84 -23.65 34.38
C ASP A 30 -0.18 -22.54 33.56
N LYS A 31 0.04 -22.82 32.28
CA LYS A 31 0.43 -21.83 31.28
C LYS A 31 -0.02 -22.26 29.89
N GLY A 32 -0.51 -21.31 29.11
CA GLY A 32 -0.98 -21.54 27.75
C GLY A 32 -0.39 -20.55 26.77
N GLU A 33 -0.22 -21.02 25.54
CA GLU A 33 0.33 -20.26 24.42
C GLU A 33 -0.37 -20.64 23.12
N ILE A 34 -0.50 -19.64 22.25
CA ILE A 34 -1.04 -19.80 20.90
C ILE A 34 0.06 -19.41 19.93
N ASP A 35 0.32 -20.28 18.95
CA ASP A 35 1.27 -20.02 17.87
C ASP A 35 0.69 -18.95 16.92
N PRO A 36 1.34 -17.79 16.74
CA PRO A 36 0.85 -16.74 15.85
C PRO A 36 0.87 -17.12 14.37
N ILE A 37 1.54 -18.20 13.97
CA ILE A 37 1.58 -18.62 12.56
C ILE A 37 0.37 -19.51 12.26
N SER A 38 0.24 -20.63 12.97
CA SER A 38 -0.79 -21.63 12.72
C SER A 38 -2.11 -21.39 13.45
N MET A 39 -2.10 -20.57 14.51
CA MET A 39 -3.19 -20.43 15.48
C MET A 39 -3.53 -21.72 16.25
N GLY A 40 -2.63 -22.70 16.23
CA GLY A 40 -2.65 -23.82 17.16
C GLY A 40 -2.30 -23.36 18.58
N GLY A 41 -2.83 -24.04 19.59
CA GLY A 41 -2.60 -23.70 20.99
C GLY A 41 -2.09 -24.87 21.81
N VAL A 42 -1.20 -24.59 22.77
CA VAL A 42 -0.80 -25.55 23.81
C VAL A 42 -1.13 -24.99 25.18
N ALA A 43 -1.61 -25.84 26.09
CA ALA A 43 -1.82 -25.48 27.49
C ALA A 43 -1.24 -26.56 28.40
N VAL A 44 -0.16 -26.22 29.11
CA VAL A 44 0.57 -27.12 29.99
C VAL A 44 0.08 -26.90 31.43
N ILE A 45 -0.17 -28.00 32.12
CA ILE A 45 -0.74 -28.05 33.47
C ILE A 45 0.11 -28.98 34.30
N SER A 46 0.53 -28.49 35.47
CA SER A 46 1.10 -29.31 36.52
C SER A 46 0.20 -29.28 37.75
N GLU A 47 -0.19 -30.45 38.23
CA GLU A 47 -0.97 -30.61 39.44
C GLU A 47 -0.44 -31.72 40.33
N GLY A 48 -0.66 -31.59 41.64
CA GLY A 48 -0.27 -32.66 42.54
C GLY A 48 -0.84 -32.51 43.93
N THR A 49 -0.77 -33.61 44.67
CA THR A 49 -1.35 -33.72 46.00
C THR A 49 -0.31 -34.10 47.04
N TYR A 50 -0.52 -33.59 48.26
CA TYR A 50 0.30 -33.87 49.42
C TYR A 50 -0.58 -34.48 50.52
N SER A 51 0.02 -35.34 51.34
CA SER A 51 -0.60 -35.89 52.54
C SER A 51 -0.92 -34.77 53.55
N PRO A 52 -1.77 -35.02 54.57
CA PRO A 52 -1.99 -34.08 55.66
C PRO A 52 -0.71 -33.69 56.42
N LYS A 53 0.34 -34.53 56.36
CA LYS A 53 1.67 -34.31 56.94
C LYS A 53 2.65 -33.60 55.99
N GLY A 54 2.22 -33.21 54.79
CA GLY A 54 3.05 -32.51 53.79
C GLY A 54 3.87 -33.42 52.87
N THR A 55 3.74 -34.75 52.98
CA THR A 55 4.44 -35.71 52.10
C THR A 55 3.84 -35.66 50.68
N PRO A 56 4.65 -35.49 49.62
CA PRO A 56 4.17 -35.64 48.24
C PRO A 56 3.48 -36.99 48.04
N LYS A 57 2.33 -37.01 47.37
CA LYS A 57 1.59 -38.23 47.01
C LYS A 57 1.55 -38.47 45.51
N SER A 58 1.29 -37.40 44.76
CA SER A 58 1.22 -37.46 43.31
C SER A 58 1.63 -36.13 42.68
N LEU A 59 2.29 -36.23 41.54
CA LEU A 59 2.55 -35.14 40.60
C LEU A 59 2.09 -35.63 39.22
N ASP A 60 1.33 -34.80 38.52
CA ASP A 60 0.89 -35.05 37.15
C ASP A 60 1.15 -33.80 36.32
N ILE A 61 1.96 -33.94 35.28
CA ILE A 61 2.21 -32.92 34.28
C ILE A 61 1.58 -33.40 32.98
N LYS A 62 0.64 -32.62 32.47
CA LYS A 62 -0.12 -32.91 31.26
C LYS A 62 -0.24 -31.65 30.41
N TYR A 63 -0.56 -31.81 29.13
CA TYR A 63 -0.88 -30.67 28.28
C TYR A 63 -1.98 -30.96 27.28
N TRP A 64 -2.70 -29.89 26.94
CA TRP A 64 -3.65 -29.86 25.86
C TRP A 64 -3.00 -29.33 24.60
N THR A 65 -3.30 -29.98 23.48
CA THR A 65 -3.02 -29.50 22.13
C THR A 65 -4.34 -29.14 21.47
N ILE A 66 -4.45 -27.90 20.99
CA ILE A 66 -5.56 -27.41 20.18
C ILE A 66 -5.02 -27.22 18.77
N GLN A 67 -5.37 -28.11 17.86
CA GLN A 67 -4.92 -28.05 16.47
C GLN A 67 -5.60 -26.88 15.74
N PRO A 68 -4.97 -26.32 14.68
CA PRO A 68 -5.57 -25.26 13.85
C PRO A 68 -6.93 -25.65 13.23
N ASP A 69 -7.18 -26.95 13.06
CA ASP A 69 -8.44 -27.52 12.56
C ASP A 69 -9.51 -27.72 13.65
N GLY A 70 -9.21 -27.37 14.90
CA GLY A 70 -10.11 -27.48 16.05
C GLY A 70 -10.10 -28.84 16.77
N ARG A 71 -9.28 -29.81 16.32
CA ARG A 71 -9.05 -31.05 17.10
C ARG A 71 -8.40 -30.71 18.44
N LYS A 72 -8.79 -31.46 19.49
CA LYS A 72 -8.24 -31.32 20.84
C LYS A 72 -7.67 -32.65 21.29
N GLU A 73 -6.46 -32.62 21.79
CA GLU A 73 -5.74 -33.81 22.27
C GLU A 73 -5.17 -33.51 23.65
N LEU A 74 -5.36 -34.42 24.60
CA LEU A 74 -4.73 -34.37 25.93
C LEU A 74 -3.60 -35.39 25.95
N GLN A 75 -2.42 -34.96 26.38
CA GLN A 75 -1.25 -35.82 26.51
C GLN A 75 -0.67 -35.69 27.92
N ASN A 76 -0.51 -36.84 28.59
CA ASN A 76 0.18 -36.90 29.88
C ASN A 76 1.70 -36.97 29.62
N LEU A 77 2.45 -36.04 30.20
CA LEU A 77 3.90 -35.95 30.05
C LEU A 77 4.63 -36.76 31.12
N ILE A 78 4.36 -36.45 32.39
CA ILE A 78 5.06 -37.05 33.53
C ILE A 78 4.05 -37.31 34.64
N ASN A 79 3.97 -38.54 35.12
CA ASN A 79 3.16 -38.92 36.27
C ASN A 79 4.05 -39.58 37.33
N ILE A 80 4.04 -39.06 38.55
CA ILE A 80 4.85 -39.57 39.65
C ILE A 80 3.93 -39.88 40.82
N GLU A 81 3.90 -41.14 41.26
CA GLU A 81 3.28 -41.53 42.52
C GLU A 81 4.36 -41.70 43.60
N MET A 82 4.06 -41.22 44.81
CA MET A 82 4.98 -41.20 45.94
C MET A 82 4.29 -41.76 47.18
N GLU A 83 5.05 -42.47 48.01
CA GLU A 83 4.57 -43.02 49.28
C GLU A 83 5.51 -42.70 50.45
N SER A 84 4.95 -42.66 51.66
CA SER A 84 5.73 -42.36 52.87
C SER A 84 6.68 -43.49 53.18
N HIS A 85 7.95 -43.15 53.41
CA HIS A 85 8.94 -44.13 53.83
C HIS A 85 8.77 -44.44 55.33
N ASN A 86 8.20 -45.60 55.65
CA ASN A 86 8.04 -46.11 57.01
C ASN A 86 7.41 -45.11 58.01
N GLY A 87 6.50 -44.25 57.56
CA GLY A 87 5.84 -43.24 58.41
C GLY A 87 6.70 -42.04 58.81
N SER A 88 7.90 -41.88 58.23
CA SER A 88 8.83 -40.77 58.44
C SER A 88 8.52 -39.54 57.57
N SER A 89 9.31 -38.47 57.75
CA SER A 89 9.31 -37.26 56.89
C SER A 89 9.99 -37.48 55.52
N LYS A 90 10.45 -38.70 55.23
CA LYS A 90 11.02 -39.07 53.93
C LYS A 90 10.00 -39.84 53.08
N PHE A 91 10.19 -39.85 51.78
CA PHE A 91 9.31 -40.56 50.84
C PHE A 91 10.11 -41.39 49.82
N ASN A 92 9.42 -42.36 49.22
CA ASN A 92 9.91 -43.15 48.10
C ASN A 92 9.03 -42.90 46.87
N TYR A 93 9.62 -42.98 45.67
CA TYR A 93 8.86 -43.09 44.44
C TYR A 93 8.21 -44.47 44.38
N LYS A 94 6.88 -44.50 44.24
CA LYS A 94 6.11 -45.71 44.04
C LYS A 94 6.08 -46.09 42.56
N SER A 95 5.90 -45.10 41.69
CA SER A 95 5.97 -45.26 40.25
C SER A 95 6.28 -43.91 39.59
N VAL A 96 6.97 -43.96 38.46
CA VAL A 96 7.27 -42.80 37.61
C VAL A 96 6.93 -43.20 36.19
N TYR A 97 6.10 -42.42 35.53
CA TYR A 97 5.74 -42.60 34.13
C TYR A 97 6.12 -41.37 33.33
N VAL A 98 6.72 -41.58 32.16
CA VAL A 98 6.96 -40.54 31.15
C VAL A 98 6.24 -40.95 29.88
N LEU A 99 5.35 -40.10 29.37
CA LEU A 99 4.48 -40.37 28.21
C LEU A 99 3.71 -41.69 28.31
N GLY A 100 3.33 -42.10 29.53
CA GLY A 100 2.61 -43.34 29.81
C GLY A 100 3.49 -44.60 29.91
N ARG A 101 4.82 -44.48 29.79
CA ARG A 101 5.78 -45.57 29.97
C ARG A 101 6.39 -45.52 31.36
N GLU A 102 6.47 -46.67 32.03
CA GLU A 102 7.05 -46.78 33.37
C GLU A 102 8.58 -46.68 33.32
N VAL A 103 9.14 -45.84 34.18
CA VAL A 103 10.59 -45.62 34.31
C VAL A 103 11.18 -46.61 35.31
N ASN A 104 12.33 -47.20 34.98
CA ASN A 104 13.03 -48.12 35.87
C ASN A 104 13.56 -47.39 37.13
N LEU A 105 12.87 -47.58 38.26
CA LEU A 105 13.23 -46.96 39.55
C LEU A 105 14.54 -47.48 40.16
N ASN A 106 15.11 -48.58 39.64
CA ASN A 106 16.38 -49.12 40.13
C ASN A 106 17.61 -48.39 39.57
N ASP A 107 17.41 -47.51 38.58
CA ASP A 107 18.45 -46.66 38.02
C ASP A 107 18.33 -45.22 38.56
N PRO A 108 19.21 -44.80 39.48
CA PRO A 108 19.23 -43.45 40.02
C PRO A 108 19.26 -42.35 38.96
N GLN A 109 20.00 -42.56 37.87
CA GLN A 109 20.21 -41.54 36.84
C GLN A 109 18.93 -41.24 36.08
N ASN A 110 18.12 -42.27 35.82
CA ASN A 110 16.81 -42.11 35.18
C ASN A 110 15.87 -41.24 36.01
N ILE A 111 15.90 -41.38 37.34
CA ILE A 111 15.08 -40.58 38.26
C ILE A 111 15.57 -39.13 38.30
N GLU A 112 16.89 -38.92 38.38
CA GLU A 112 17.46 -37.57 38.36
C GLU A 112 17.14 -36.82 37.07
N ASN A 113 17.23 -37.50 35.92
CA ASN A 113 16.87 -36.94 34.60
C ASN A 113 15.39 -36.52 34.55
N VAL A 114 14.48 -37.35 35.05
CA VAL A 114 13.04 -37.03 35.10
C VAL A 114 12.76 -35.85 36.04
N ILE A 115 13.39 -35.81 37.21
CA ILE A 115 13.21 -34.71 38.17
C ILE A 115 13.80 -33.40 37.64
N GLU A 116 14.93 -33.43 36.95
CA GLU A 116 15.50 -32.25 36.28
C GLU A 116 14.57 -31.71 35.18
N ALA A 117 13.94 -32.60 34.39
CA ALA A 117 12.92 -32.20 33.42
C ALA A 117 11.71 -31.55 34.10
N VAL A 118 11.20 -32.15 35.19
CA VAL A 118 10.14 -31.58 36.03
C VAL A 118 10.53 -30.19 36.53
N ARG A 119 11.77 -30.01 37.00
CA ARG A 119 12.30 -28.73 37.46
C ARG A 119 12.25 -27.67 36.38
N ARG A 120 12.78 -27.96 35.19
CA ARG A 120 12.81 -27.03 34.05
C ARG A 120 11.40 -26.66 33.59
N ILE A 121 10.48 -27.63 33.57
CA ILE A 121 9.07 -27.39 33.27
C ILE A 121 8.45 -26.47 34.32
N HIS A 122 8.60 -26.76 35.62
CA HIS A 122 8.05 -25.90 36.68
C HIS A 122 8.64 -24.50 36.69
N VAL A 123 9.95 -24.35 36.52
CA VAL A 123 10.60 -23.02 36.40
C VAL A 123 9.98 -22.23 35.26
N SER A 124 9.81 -22.85 34.09
CA SER A 124 9.15 -22.19 32.96
C SER A 124 7.67 -21.91 33.24
N LEU A 125 6.90 -22.83 33.82
CA LEU A 125 5.49 -22.60 34.17
C LEU A 125 5.31 -21.45 35.17
N ARG A 126 6.26 -21.27 36.08
CA ARG A 126 6.23 -20.23 37.12
C ARG A 126 6.74 -18.88 36.65
N ASP A 127 7.52 -18.83 35.57
CA ASP A 127 8.02 -17.57 35.03
C ASP A 127 6.88 -16.64 34.57
N LYS A 128 7.18 -15.35 34.46
CA LYS A 128 6.19 -14.35 34.05
C LYS A 128 6.01 -14.25 32.54
N THR A 129 6.78 -14.98 31.74
CA THR A 129 6.71 -14.91 30.28
C THR A 129 5.39 -15.46 29.76
N GLY A 130 5.01 -15.01 28.57
CA GLY A 130 3.86 -15.47 27.79
C GLY A 130 4.02 -16.84 27.14
N MET A 131 5.07 -17.58 27.48
CA MET A 131 5.60 -18.69 26.70
C MET A 131 5.44 -20.01 27.45
N ALA A 132 4.83 -21.00 26.81
CA ALA A 132 4.78 -22.36 27.34
C ALA A 132 6.19 -22.99 27.40
N PRO A 133 6.43 -23.97 28.30
CA PRO A 133 7.72 -24.65 28.39
C PRO A 133 8.13 -25.29 27.07
N HIS A 134 9.43 -25.25 26.74
CA HIS A 134 9.97 -25.87 25.54
C HIS A 134 10.12 -27.38 25.71
N ILE A 135 9.00 -28.10 25.79
CA ILE A 135 8.96 -29.52 26.18
C ILE A 135 9.91 -30.38 25.35
N ALA A 136 9.92 -30.25 24.02
CA ALA A 136 10.81 -31.03 23.14
C ALA A 136 12.29 -30.88 23.51
N ARG A 137 12.75 -29.64 23.71
CA ARG A 137 14.14 -29.35 24.10
C ARG A 137 14.45 -29.80 25.51
N ILE A 138 13.51 -29.66 26.45
CA ILE A 138 13.68 -30.16 27.82
C ILE A 138 13.82 -31.69 27.81
N PHE A 139 13.03 -32.39 27.00
CA PHE A 139 13.08 -33.85 26.87
C PHE A 139 14.42 -34.31 26.27
N GLU A 140 14.91 -33.62 25.23
CA GLU A 140 16.24 -33.85 24.63
C GLU A 140 17.36 -33.59 25.64
N ASP A 141 17.41 -32.40 26.24
CA ASP A 141 18.47 -32.00 27.17
C ASP A 141 18.53 -32.88 28.44
N CYS A 142 17.40 -33.47 28.84
CA CYS A 142 17.30 -34.37 30.00
C CYS A 142 17.33 -35.86 29.59
N MET A 143 17.62 -36.17 28.32
CA MET A 143 17.75 -37.55 27.81
C MET A 143 16.52 -38.43 28.10
N LEU A 144 15.31 -37.86 28.10
CA LEU A 144 14.10 -38.59 28.49
C LEU A 144 13.73 -39.71 27.51
N GLU A 145 14.11 -39.58 26.24
CA GLU A 145 13.94 -40.65 25.25
C GLU A 145 14.82 -41.86 25.56
N GLU A 146 16.03 -41.66 26.09
CA GLU A 146 16.90 -42.74 26.56
C GLU A 146 16.33 -43.41 27.81
N VAL A 147 15.70 -42.64 28.70
CA VAL A 147 15.04 -43.13 29.92
C VAL A 147 13.87 -44.09 29.60
N ILE A 148 13.09 -43.80 28.55
CA ILE A 148 11.92 -44.63 28.16
C ILE A 148 12.21 -45.61 27.02
N GLY A 149 13.34 -45.48 26.33
CA GLY A 149 13.81 -46.38 25.27
C GLY A 149 13.14 -46.21 23.90
N GLU A 150 12.37 -45.15 23.67
CA GLU A 150 11.72 -44.86 22.37
C GLU A 150 11.44 -43.36 22.19
N THR A 151 11.52 -42.87 20.95
CA THR A 151 11.08 -41.51 20.59
C THR A 151 9.57 -41.50 20.38
N LEU A 152 8.84 -40.68 21.14
CA LEU A 152 7.39 -40.51 21.02
C LEU A 152 7.06 -39.10 20.52
N PRO A 153 6.03 -38.93 19.68
CA PRO A 153 5.66 -37.61 19.18
C PRO A 153 5.11 -36.73 20.30
N LEU A 154 5.54 -35.46 20.31
CA LEU A 154 5.00 -34.40 21.16
C LEU A 154 4.17 -33.43 20.29
N PRO A 155 2.88 -33.72 20.01
CA PRO A 155 2.03 -32.86 19.20
C PRO A 155 2.10 -31.38 19.61
N GLY A 156 2.34 -30.49 18.64
CA GLY A 156 2.40 -29.05 18.87
C GLY A 156 3.73 -28.53 19.44
N PHE A 157 4.68 -29.39 19.83
CA PHE A 157 6.03 -29.00 20.22
C PHE A 157 7.06 -29.37 19.13
N ASP A 158 8.03 -28.49 18.90
CA ASP A 158 9.11 -28.65 17.92
C ASP A 158 10.44 -28.32 18.58
N LEU A 159 11.52 -29.00 18.17
CA LEU A 159 12.82 -28.88 18.82
C LEU A 159 13.48 -27.51 18.61
N ASP A 160 13.31 -26.92 17.43
CA ASP A 160 13.94 -25.66 17.05
C ASP A 160 12.99 -24.48 17.23
N GLN A 161 11.71 -24.67 16.87
CA GLN A 161 10.70 -23.62 16.86
C GLN A 161 9.88 -23.54 18.15
N ARG A 162 10.14 -24.42 19.11
CA ARG A 162 9.40 -24.60 20.39
C ARG A 162 7.99 -25.10 20.23
N ILE A 163 7.14 -24.38 19.48
CA ILE A 163 5.80 -24.80 19.12
C ILE A 163 5.63 -24.74 17.61
N LYS A 164 5.02 -25.77 17.02
CA LYS A 164 4.80 -25.86 15.58
C LYS A 164 3.61 -26.75 15.28
N PHE A 165 2.77 -26.30 14.35
CA PHE A 165 1.63 -27.08 13.88
C PHE A 165 1.68 -27.17 12.37
N ASN A 166 1.55 -28.39 11.84
CA ASN A 166 1.46 -28.60 10.40
C ASN A 166 0.05 -28.21 9.93
N SER A 167 -0.06 -27.16 9.12
CA SER A 167 -1.34 -26.76 8.56
C SER A 167 -1.70 -27.67 7.37
N SER A 168 -2.93 -28.21 7.35
CA SER A 168 -3.44 -28.90 6.15
C SER A 168 -4.38 -27.96 5.39
N LEU A 169 -4.06 -27.70 4.11
CA LEU A 169 -4.79 -26.81 3.19
C LEU A 169 -6.29 -27.14 3.05
N ASN A 170 -6.70 -28.37 3.34
CA ASN A 170 -8.05 -28.86 3.04
C ASN A 170 -9.15 -28.35 4.00
N PHE A 171 -8.80 -27.65 5.08
CA PHE A 171 -9.77 -27.14 6.06
C PHE A 171 -10.28 -25.72 5.74
N ASN A 172 -9.41 -24.84 5.20
CA ASN A 172 -9.78 -23.45 4.85
C ASN A 172 -10.92 -23.37 3.82
N MET A 173 -11.05 -24.37 2.96
CA MET A 173 -12.14 -24.45 1.98
C MET A 173 -13.49 -24.90 2.57
N LYS A 174 -13.49 -25.72 3.64
CA LYS A 174 -14.74 -26.22 4.26
C LYS A 174 -15.35 -25.23 5.25
N ALA A 175 -14.52 -24.45 5.94
CA ALA A 175 -14.99 -23.46 6.92
C ALA A 175 -15.72 -22.26 6.27
N ARG A 176 -15.32 -21.86 5.06
CA ARG A 176 -15.97 -20.77 4.31
C ARG A 176 -17.38 -21.12 3.79
N GLY A 177 -17.73 -22.40 3.68
CA GLY A 177 -19.01 -22.85 3.11
C GLY A 177 -20.13 -23.15 4.12
N ALA A 178 -19.86 -23.15 5.44
CA ALA A 178 -20.82 -23.56 6.44
C ALA A 178 -21.58 -22.36 7.04
N LYS A 179 -22.88 -22.23 6.72
CA LYS A 179 -23.83 -21.26 7.33
C LYS A 179 -24.05 -21.43 8.84
N GLN A 180 -23.25 -22.23 9.55
CA GLN A 180 -23.36 -22.39 10.99
C GLN A 180 -22.46 -21.38 11.69
N ARG A 181 -23.01 -20.65 12.67
CA ARG A 181 -22.21 -19.82 13.57
C ARG A 181 -21.04 -20.65 14.11
N PRO A 182 -19.77 -20.25 13.89
CA PRO A 182 -18.63 -21.01 14.40
C PRO A 182 -18.77 -21.15 15.92
N GLN A 183 -18.92 -22.39 16.39
CA GLN A 183 -18.94 -22.69 17.82
C GLN A 183 -17.52 -23.06 18.24
N LEU A 184 -16.91 -22.19 19.05
CA LEU A 184 -15.62 -22.48 19.68
C LEU A 184 -15.88 -23.12 21.05
N ASP A 185 -15.77 -24.45 21.08
CA ASP A 185 -15.86 -25.26 22.30
C ASP A 185 -14.43 -25.74 22.63
N ILE A 186 -13.83 -25.30 23.73
CA ILE A 186 -12.47 -25.70 24.17
C ILE A 186 -12.57 -26.32 25.58
N PRO A 187 -11.86 -27.41 25.91
CA PRO A 187 -11.78 -27.92 27.29
C PRO A 187 -11.46 -26.78 28.27
N LEU A 188 -12.19 -26.70 29.39
CA LEU A 188 -12.06 -25.57 30.31
C LEU A 188 -10.63 -25.43 30.86
N GLU A 189 -9.97 -26.57 31.12
CA GLU A 189 -8.59 -26.64 31.58
C GLU A 189 -7.59 -26.09 30.55
N ALA A 190 -7.89 -26.15 29.25
CA ALA A 190 -7.09 -25.54 28.19
C ALA A 190 -7.46 -24.07 27.96
N PHE A 191 -8.76 -23.75 27.96
CA PHE A 191 -9.26 -22.41 27.65
C PHE A 191 -8.74 -21.34 28.62
N LEU A 192 -8.74 -21.61 29.92
CA LEU A 192 -8.32 -20.64 30.93
C LEU A 192 -6.85 -20.19 30.73
N PRO A 193 -5.86 -21.11 30.67
CA PRO A 193 -4.47 -20.71 30.42
C PRO A 193 -4.28 -20.10 29.03
N LEU A 194 -4.99 -20.58 27.99
CA LEU A 194 -4.94 -19.98 26.64
C LEU A 194 -5.48 -18.54 26.64
N ALA A 195 -6.46 -18.20 27.47
CA ALA A 195 -6.97 -16.84 27.65
C ALA A 195 -6.13 -15.98 28.62
N GLY A 196 -4.97 -16.47 29.07
CA GLY A 196 -4.12 -15.79 30.05
C GLY A 196 -4.68 -15.77 31.48
N ILE A 197 -5.72 -16.56 31.78
CA ILE A 197 -6.31 -16.71 33.12
C ILE A 197 -5.47 -17.72 33.92
N ARG A 198 -4.25 -17.31 34.27
CA ARG A 198 -3.27 -18.18 34.92
C ARG A 198 -3.64 -18.50 36.36
N LYS A 199 -3.41 -19.74 36.76
CA LYS A 199 -3.50 -20.24 38.13
C LYS A 199 -2.16 -20.80 38.54
N ASN A 200 -1.48 -20.08 39.42
CA ASN A 200 -0.30 -20.56 40.14
C ASN A 200 -0.61 -20.58 41.64
N THR A 201 -0.60 -21.77 42.25
CA THR A 201 -0.85 -21.91 43.69
C THR A 201 0.41 -21.81 44.55
N VAL A 202 1.59 -21.85 43.92
CA VAL A 202 2.93 -21.73 44.55
C VAL A 202 3.29 -20.25 44.68
N ASP A 203 3.47 -19.53 43.57
CA ASP A 203 3.76 -18.10 43.56
C ASP A 203 2.48 -17.30 43.31
N THR A 204 1.77 -16.97 44.40
CA THR A 204 0.43 -16.39 44.27
C THR A 204 0.40 -14.96 43.72
N ASP A 205 1.54 -14.27 43.70
CA ASP A 205 1.64 -12.90 43.15
C ASP A 205 1.46 -12.87 41.63
N HIS A 206 1.65 -14.02 40.99
CA HIS A 206 1.55 -14.25 39.53
C HIS A 206 0.26 -14.97 39.13
N SER A 207 -0.66 -15.19 40.09
CA SER A 207 -1.92 -15.91 39.88
C SER A 207 -3.08 -14.94 39.65
N TYR A 208 -3.61 -14.90 38.43
CA TYR A 208 -4.77 -14.06 38.09
C TYR A 208 -6.04 -14.56 38.79
N MET A 209 -6.22 -15.89 38.87
CA MET A 209 -7.41 -16.52 39.47
C MET A 209 -7.65 -16.16 40.95
N ARG A 210 -6.64 -15.66 41.67
CA ARG A 210 -6.78 -15.19 43.06
C ARG A 210 -7.16 -13.71 43.14
N LYS A 211 -6.63 -12.87 42.24
CA LYS A 211 -6.87 -11.42 42.23
C LYS A 211 -8.16 -11.06 41.49
N GLU A 212 -8.52 -11.84 40.46
CA GLU A 212 -9.66 -11.59 39.53
C GLU A 212 -9.64 -10.20 38.89
N PHE A 213 -8.49 -9.53 39.01
CA PHE A 213 -8.28 -8.13 38.71
C PHE A 213 -6.79 -7.88 38.46
N LEU A 214 -6.47 -7.21 37.35
CA LEU A 214 -5.15 -6.64 37.07
C LEU A 214 -5.30 -5.17 36.75
N LYS A 215 -4.29 -4.39 37.14
CA LYS A 215 -4.19 -2.97 36.81
C LYS A 215 -2.78 -2.65 36.31
N ALA A 216 -2.71 -1.90 35.22
CA ALA A 216 -1.48 -1.35 34.68
C ALA A 216 -1.68 0.14 34.37
N ARG A 217 -0.60 0.93 34.42
CA ARG A 217 -0.60 2.37 34.15
C ARG A 217 0.44 2.69 33.09
N SER A 218 0.14 3.64 32.22
CA SER A 218 1.11 4.11 31.25
C SER A 218 0.92 5.57 30.86
N PHE A 219 1.96 6.18 30.30
CA PHE A 219 1.96 7.49 29.68
C PHE A 219 2.14 7.33 28.18
N MET A 220 1.26 7.94 27.39
CA MET A 220 1.36 7.95 25.93
C MET A 220 1.96 9.29 25.47
N PRO A 221 3.20 9.31 24.94
CA PRO A 221 3.90 10.56 24.62
C PRO A 221 3.16 11.44 23.61
N ARG A 222 2.56 10.86 22.57
CA ARG A 222 1.88 11.60 21.50
C ARG A 222 0.62 12.31 21.99
N SER A 223 -0.22 11.63 22.78
CA SER A 223 -1.42 12.26 23.36
C SER A 223 -1.10 13.09 24.60
N LYS A 224 0.14 13.00 25.13
CA LYS A 224 0.56 13.56 26.42
C LYS A 224 -0.39 13.20 27.57
N LYS A 225 -1.05 12.03 27.48
CA LYS A 225 -2.04 11.55 28.47
C LYS A 225 -1.57 10.28 29.14
N ARG A 226 -1.98 10.08 30.38
CA ARG A 226 -1.83 8.81 31.08
C ARG A 226 -3.09 7.96 30.90
N PHE A 227 -2.95 6.65 30.95
CA PHE A 227 -4.03 5.69 30.83
C PHE A 227 -3.96 4.64 31.94
N ASP A 228 -5.12 4.34 32.52
CA ASP A 228 -5.33 3.22 33.45
C ASP A 228 -5.92 2.05 32.65
N PHE A 229 -5.23 0.91 32.66
CA PHE A 229 -5.72 -0.34 32.08
C PHE A 229 -6.18 -1.28 33.17
N GLU A 230 -7.37 -1.84 33.03
CA GLU A 230 -7.96 -2.75 34.02
C GLU A 230 -8.50 -4.01 33.35
N SER A 231 -8.05 -5.18 33.80
CA SER A 231 -8.60 -6.48 33.43
C SER A 231 -9.40 -7.05 34.59
N ARG A 232 -10.67 -7.42 34.35
CA ARG A 232 -11.56 -7.98 35.38
C ARG A 232 -12.26 -9.25 34.89
N LEU A 233 -12.29 -10.27 35.76
CA LEU A 233 -13.02 -11.51 35.56
C LEU A 233 -14.37 -11.46 36.28
N TYR A 234 -15.44 -11.62 35.53
CA TYR A 234 -16.81 -11.68 36.03
C TYR A 234 -17.28 -13.13 36.06
N LYS A 235 -17.36 -13.70 37.27
CA LYS A 235 -17.85 -15.07 37.48
C LYS A 235 -19.37 -15.17 37.31
N ALA A 236 -19.82 -16.37 36.95
CA ALA A 236 -21.24 -16.67 36.79
C ALA A 236 -21.98 -16.51 38.14
N THR A 237 -23.16 -15.91 38.11
CA THR A 237 -24.05 -15.77 39.27
C THR A 237 -25.31 -16.62 39.07
N LEU A 238 -26.12 -16.80 40.11
CA LEU A 238 -27.43 -17.48 40.02
C LEU A 238 -28.33 -16.91 38.90
N LYS A 239 -28.17 -15.62 38.54
CA LYS A 239 -28.92 -14.95 37.46
C LYS A 239 -28.22 -14.98 36.09
N LYS A 240 -26.89 -15.11 36.01
CA LYS A 240 -26.11 -15.10 34.76
C LYS A 240 -25.33 -16.40 34.59
N LYS A 241 -25.71 -17.23 33.60
CA LYS A 241 -25.11 -18.54 33.31
C LYS A 241 -23.77 -18.48 32.54
N SER A 242 -23.22 -17.30 32.24
CA SER A 242 -21.98 -17.10 31.49
C SER A 242 -20.94 -16.35 32.31
N GLN A 243 -19.66 -16.68 32.10
CA GLN A 243 -18.51 -15.94 32.63
C GLN A 243 -18.01 -14.94 31.58
N LYS A 244 -17.37 -13.85 32.02
CA LYS A 244 -16.81 -12.82 31.13
C LYS A 244 -15.47 -12.31 31.64
N LEU A 245 -14.46 -12.27 30.78
CA LEU A 245 -13.23 -11.52 30.97
C LEU A 245 -13.35 -10.20 30.21
N LYS A 246 -12.95 -9.09 30.83
CA LYS A 246 -13.00 -7.75 30.21
C LYS A 246 -11.73 -6.97 30.52
N ILE A 247 -11.01 -6.55 29.48
CA ILE A 247 -9.88 -5.62 29.55
C ILE A 247 -10.40 -4.25 29.10
N THR A 248 -10.14 -3.23 29.91
CA THR A 248 -10.62 -1.87 29.72
C THR A 248 -9.51 -0.85 29.85
N THR A 249 -9.70 0.31 29.24
CA THR A 249 -8.80 1.47 29.32
C THR A 249 -9.59 2.71 29.67
N THR A 250 -8.99 3.58 30.48
CA THR A 250 -9.54 4.88 30.86
C THR A 250 -8.43 5.93 30.83
N PRO A 251 -8.59 7.05 30.12
CA PRO A 251 -7.66 8.17 30.21
C PRO A 251 -7.67 8.77 31.62
N ILE A 252 -6.50 9.14 32.12
CA ILE A 252 -6.32 9.81 33.41
C ILE A 252 -6.20 11.31 33.11
N SER A 253 -7.22 12.09 33.50
CA SER A 253 -7.20 13.55 33.45
C SER A 253 -7.08 14.15 34.86
N GLU A 254 -6.52 15.37 34.97
CA GLU A 254 -6.49 16.13 36.22
C GLU A 254 -7.88 16.68 36.59
N THR A 255 -8.75 16.88 35.59
CA THR A 255 -10.16 17.26 35.73
C THR A 255 -11.04 16.21 35.06
N PRO A 256 -11.72 15.32 35.83
CA PRO A 256 -12.58 14.29 35.25
C PRO A 256 -13.68 14.94 34.41
N SER A 257 -13.73 14.66 33.10
CA SER A 257 -14.86 15.07 32.26
C SER A 257 -15.92 13.96 32.23
N SER A 258 -17.18 14.32 31.98
CA SER A 258 -18.26 13.34 31.75
C SER A 258 -18.03 12.45 30.51
N ASN A 259 -17.01 12.76 29.70
CA ASN A 259 -16.63 12.03 28.49
C ASN A 259 -15.47 11.04 28.71
N ASP A 260 -14.82 11.01 29.88
CA ASP A 260 -13.75 10.06 30.22
C ASP A 260 -14.35 8.69 30.60
N ASN A 261 -15.04 8.08 29.64
CA ASN A 261 -15.70 6.78 29.80
C ASN A 261 -14.68 5.63 29.66
N GLN A 262 -14.79 4.65 30.56
CA GLN A 262 -14.09 3.38 30.48
C GLN A 262 -14.44 2.66 29.16
N ARG A 263 -13.42 2.43 28.32
CA ARG A 263 -13.55 1.77 27.00
C ARG A 263 -13.14 0.31 27.09
N VAL A 264 -13.73 -0.55 26.27
CA VAL A 264 -13.41 -1.99 26.23
C VAL A 264 -12.36 -2.26 25.16
N LEU A 265 -11.19 -2.75 25.56
CA LEU A 265 -10.12 -3.11 24.62
C LEU A 265 -10.27 -4.54 24.12
N ALA A 266 -10.56 -5.46 25.04
CA ALA A 266 -10.78 -6.85 24.71
C ALA A 266 -11.79 -7.46 25.67
N SER A 267 -12.60 -8.40 25.19
CA SER A 267 -13.45 -9.18 26.07
C SER A 267 -13.68 -10.58 25.53
N ALA A 268 -13.83 -11.55 26.43
CA ALA A 268 -14.22 -12.90 26.10
C ALA A 268 -15.36 -13.32 27.04
N GLN A 269 -16.46 -13.82 26.49
CA GLN A 269 -17.60 -14.33 27.25
C GLN A 269 -17.84 -15.79 26.87
N TRP A 270 -17.90 -16.66 27.87
CA TRP A 270 -18.10 -18.10 27.66
C TRP A 270 -19.12 -18.69 28.63
N LYS A 271 -19.65 -19.86 28.26
CA LYS A 271 -20.52 -20.68 29.10
C LYS A 271 -19.81 -22.00 29.39
N ILE A 272 -19.85 -22.43 30.65
CA ILE A 272 -19.34 -23.76 31.03
C ILE A 272 -20.43 -24.80 30.74
N GLU A 273 -20.10 -25.77 29.90
CA GLU A 273 -20.88 -27.00 29.72
C GLU A 273 -20.25 -28.09 30.58
N ARG A 274 -20.96 -28.53 31.62
CA ARG A 274 -20.41 -29.51 32.57
C ARG A 274 -20.37 -30.92 31.97
N ALA A 275 -19.33 -31.67 32.32
CA ALA A 275 -19.16 -33.07 31.95
C ALA A 275 -20.43 -33.91 32.25
N GLY A 276 -20.75 -34.87 31.38
CA GLY A 276 -21.85 -35.83 31.58
C GLY A 276 -23.28 -35.35 31.25
N LYS A 277 -23.50 -34.09 30.88
CA LYS A 277 -24.84 -33.56 30.49
C LYS A 277 -25.19 -33.69 29.00
N LYS A 278 -24.23 -34.03 28.13
CA LYS A 278 -24.41 -34.34 26.71
C LYS A 278 -23.56 -35.55 26.36
N ARG A 279 -24.08 -36.45 25.50
CA ARG A 279 -23.28 -37.55 24.93
C ARG A 279 -22.06 -36.96 24.20
N GLY A 280 -20.85 -37.38 24.58
CA GLY A 280 -19.61 -37.04 23.89
C GLY A 280 -18.61 -36.13 24.64
N PHE A 281 -18.92 -35.63 25.84
CA PHE A 281 -17.98 -34.81 26.64
C PHE A 281 -17.62 -35.48 27.96
N THR A 282 -16.35 -35.85 28.12
CA THR A 282 -15.76 -36.40 29.36
C THR A 282 -15.30 -35.33 30.34
N GLU A 283 -15.21 -34.08 29.92
CA GLU A 283 -14.70 -32.94 30.71
C GLU A 283 -15.55 -31.67 30.59
N ASP A 284 -15.39 -30.76 31.55
CA ASP A 284 -16.01 -29.43 31.51
C ASP A 284 -15.47 -28.63 30.32
N THR A 285 -16.35 -28.08 29.50
CA THR A 285 -16.00 -27.38 28.26
C THR A 285 -16.40 -25.91 28.34
N ALA A 286 -15.49 -25.02 27.95
CA ALA A 286 -15.75 -23.61 27.73
C ALA A 286 -16.30 -23.40 26.32
N ARG A 287 -17.60 -23.08 26.23
CA ARG A 287 -18.22 -22.62 24.99
C ARG A 287 -18.14 -21.12 24.88
N LEU A 288 -17.31 -20.62 23.97
CA LEU A 288 -17.22 -19.20 23.70
C LEU A 288 -18.52 -18.69 23.07
N LYS A 289 -19.04 -17.58 23.60
CA LYS A 289 -20.26 -16.91 23.13
C LYS A 289 -19.94 -15.61 22.40
N GLU A 290 -18.88 -14.96 22.83
CA GLU A 290 -18.39 -13.71 22.28
C GLU A 290 -16.90 -13.61 22.58
N ILE A 291 -16.12 -13.18 21.59
CA ILE A 291 -14.79 -12.63 21.82
C ILE A 291 -14.70 -11.36 20.99
N SER A 292 -14.30 -10.28 21.64
CA SER A 292 -14.23 -8.97 21.00
C SER A 292 -12.90 -8.29 21.26
N LEU A 293 -12.45 -7.56 20.25
CA LEU A 293 -11.31 -6.66 20.30
C LEU A 293 -11.79 -5.29 19.81
N ILE A 294 -11.60 -4.25 20.62
CA ILE A 294 -12.05 -2.86 20.36
C ILE A 294 -13.50 -2.84 19.84
N ASP A 295 -14.40 -3.40 20.66
CA ASP A 295 -15.84 -3.51 20.39
C ASP A 295 -16.26 -4.31 19.13
N LYS A 296 -15.32 -4.94 18.41
CA LYS A 296 -15.61 -5.82 17.27
C LYS A 296 -15.56 -7.29 17.66
N ASN A 297 -16.64 -8.03 17.41
CA ASN A 297 -16.73 -9.45 17.72
C ASN A 297 -16.08 -10.31 16.64
N VAL A 298 -14.86 -10.79 16.92
CA VAL A 298 -14.03 -11.59 16.00
C VAL A 298 -14.44 -13.07 15.94
N LEU A 299 -15.29 -13.53 16.86
CA LEU A 299 -15.79 -14.92 16.84
C LEU A 299 -16.48 -15.27 15.53
N ARG A 300 -17.12 -14.28 14.89
CA ARG A 300 -17.89 -14.48 13.65
C ARG A 300 -16.99 -14.74 12.43
N GLN A 301 -15.70 -14.40 12.50
CA GLN A 301 -14.77 -14.55 11.39
C GLN A 301 -14.24 -15.98 11.23
N GLY A 302 -14.21 -16.75 12.33
CA GLY A 302 -13.90 -18.18 12.29
C GLY A 302 -13.15 -18.69 13.53
N PHE A 303 -12.82 -19.98 13.52
CA PHE A 303 -12.03 -20.61 14.60
C PHE A 303 -10.64 -19.99 14.72
N ARG A 304 -9.96 -19.79 13.58
CA ARG A 304 -8.59 -19.25 13.51
C ARG A 304 -8.51 -17.85 14.11
N ASP A 305 -9.41 -16.94 13.74
CA ASP A 305 -9.44 -15.57 14.25
C ASP A 305 -9.85 -15.50 15.73
N ALA A 306 -10.73 -16.42 16.18
CA ALA A 306 -11.07 -16.53 17.59
C ALA A 306 -9.88 -17.00 18.43
N MET A 307 -9.08 -17.96 17.94
CA MET A 307 -7.82 -18.38 18.58
C MET A 307 -6.79 -17.26 18.56
N ALA A 308 -6.60 -16.57 17.42
CA ALA A 308 -5.75 -15.40 17.31
C ALA A 308 -6.11 -14.33 18.36
N ALA A 309 -7.41 -14.05 18.54
CA ALA A 309 -7.88 -13.07 19.50
C ALA A 309 -7.71 -13.51 20.95
N LEU A 310 -7.81 -14.81 21.24
CA LEU A 310 -7.41 -15.36 22.54
C LEU A 310 -5.91 -15.17 22.77
N GLY A 311 -5.09 -15.31 21.73
CA GLY A 311 -3.65 -15.07 21.77
C GLY A 311 -3.31 -13.62 22.09
N VAL A 312 -4.03 -12.67 21.48
CA VAL A 312 -3.95 -11.24 21.81
C VAL A 312 -4.32 -11.00 23.28
N ILE A 313 -5.46 -11.52 23.73
CA ILE A 313 -5.89 -11.39 25.14
C ILE A 313 -4.83 -11.94 26.08
N ASN A 314 -4.27 -13.12 25.80
CA ASN A 314 -3.23 -13.75 26.61
C ASN A 314 -1.99 -12.86 26.74
N LYS A 315 -1.43 -12.40 25.61
CA LYS A 315 -0.21 -11.58 25.62
C LYS A 315 -0.46 -10.20 26.25
N THR A 316 -1.61 -9.58 26.03
CA THR A 316 -2.03 -8.36 26.75
C THR A 316 -2.10 -8.60 28.26
N HIS A 317 -2.62 -9.76 28.69
CA HIS A 317 -2.64 -10.14 30.11
C HIS A 317 -1.24 -10.33 30.69
N VAL A 318 -0.32 -10.90 29.91
CA VAL A 318 1.08 -11.10 30.30
C VAL A 318 1.77 -9.76 30.53
N ASP A 319 1.60 -8.79 29.63
CA ASP A 319 2.12 -7.43 29.83
C ASP A 319 1.58 -6.83 31.15
N MET A 320 0.27 -6.94 31.38
CA MET A 320 -0.35 -6.44 32.62
C MET A 320 0.12 -7.17 33.89
N LEU A 321 0.39 -8.48 33.83
CA LEU A 321 0.97 -9.25 34.94
C LEU A 321 2.40 -8.79 35.27
N ASN A 322 3.14 -8.30 34.27
CA ASN A 322 4.47 -7.71 34.45
C ASN A 322 4.45 -6.25 34.91
N GLN A 323 3.26 -5.64 35.00
CA GLN A 323 3.08 -4.19 35.19
C GLN A 323 3.63 -3.36 34.01
N ASP A 324 3.77 -3.99 32.84
CA ASP A 324 4.20 -3.35 31.61
C ASP A 324 3.02 -2.71 30.86
N TYR A 325 3.35 -1.88 29.88
CA TYR A 325 2.38 -1.30 28.96
C TYR A 325 1.73 -2.38 28.08
N PRO A 326 0.38 -2.51 28.06
CA PRO A 326 -0.28 -3.54 27.29
C PRO A 326 -0.18 -3.26 25.79
N SER A 327 0.73 -3.96 25.11
CA SER A 327 1.12 -3.70 23.71
C SER A 327 0.14 -4.38 22.75
N THR A 328 -1.15 -4.11 22.96
CA THR A 328 -2.26 -4.86 22.35
C THR A 328 -2.25 -4.74 20.83
N LEU A 329 -1.83 -3.60 20.27
CA LEU A 329 -1.70 -3.42 18.82
C LEU A 329 -0.58 -4.30 18.24
N ASP A 330 0.56 -4.40 18.93
CA ASP A 330 1.67 -5.28 18.50
C ASP A 330 1.25 -6.74 18.53
N HIS A 331 0.50 -7.14 19.56
CA HIS A 331 -0.06 -8.48 19.64
C HIS A 331 -1.06 -8.71 18.51
N MET A 332 -1.97 -7.78 18.24
CA MET A 332 -2.88 -7.87 17.09
C MET A 332 -2.13 -8.01 15.77
N ALA A 333 -1.02 -7.28 15.57
CA ALA A 333 -0.17 -7.42 14.38
C ALA A 333 0.46 -8.80 14.28
N THR A 334 1.03 -9.28 15.39
CA THR A 334 1.67 -10.59 15.50
C THR A 334 0.70 -11.71 15.13
N TYR A 335 -0.56 -11.61 15.54
CA TYR A 335 -1.59 -12.62 15.26
C TYR A 335 -2.41 -12.34 13.99
N GLY A 336 -2.01 -11.40 13.13
CA GLY A 336 -2.73 -11.09 11.88
C GLY A 336 -4.11 -10.44 12.07
N LEU A 337 -4.38 -9.85 13.22
CA LEU A 337 -5.65 -9.18 13.58
C LEU A 337 -5.59 -7.65 13.50
N SER A 338 -4.52 -7.07 12.95
CA SER A 338 -4.41 -5.61 12.73
C SER A 338 -5.60 -5.08 11.94
N ASP A 339 -6.05 -5.85 10.96
CA ASP A 339 -7.14 -5.47 10.06
C ASP A 339 -8.53 -5.58 10.72
N SER A 340 -8.68 -6.43 11.74
CA SER A 340 -9.92 -6.49 12.52
C SER A 340 -10.21 -5.17 13.23
N VAL A 341 -9.20 -4.38 13.59
CA VAL A 341 -9.34 -3.09 14.29
C VAL A 341 -8.80 -1.90 13.50
N ASN A 342 -8.65 -2.06 12.18
CA ASN A 342 -8.03 -1.05 11.32
C ASN A 342 -8.88 0.19 11.07
N SER A 343 -10.05 0.36 11.69
CA SER A 343 -10.96 1.47 11.40
C SER A 343 -11.71 1.88 12.66
N SER A 344 -11.77 3.19 12.89
CA SER A 344 -12.56 3.83 13.95
C SER A 344 -13.97 4.24 13.54
N SER A 345 -14.34 4.01 12.27
CA SER A 345 -15.66 4.37 11.77
C SER A 345 -16.77 3.60 12.49
N PRO A 346 -17.93 4.25 12.76
CA PRO A 346 -19.08 3.57 13.34
C PRO A 346 -19.62 2.50 12.38
N PRO A 347 -20.35 1.46 12.83
CA PRO A 347 -21.00 0.50 11.94
C PRO A 347 -21.90 1.18 10.89
N ALA A 348 -22.02 0.57 9.71
CA ALA A 348 -22.88 1.08 8.65
C ALA A 348 -24.36 0.92 9.00
N PRO A 349 -25.21 1.88 8.60
CA PRO A 349 -26.65 1.79 8.80
C PRO A 349 -27.29 0.77 7.83
N LYS A 350 -28.53 0.37 8.13
CA LYS A 350 -29.32 -0.53 7.26
C LYS A 350 -29.66 0.09 5.91
N GLU A 351 -29.87 1.42 5.86
CA GLU A 351 -30.11 2.11 4.58
C GLU A 351 -28.85 2.22 3.70
N GLY A 352 -27.69 1.81 4.23
CA GLY A 352 -26.40 1.93 3.57
C GLY A 352 -25.81 3.34 3.63
N ARG A 353 -24.51 3.44 3.33
CA ARG A 353 -23.79 4.72 3.20
C ARG A 353 -22.66 4.60 2.17
N ALA A 354 -22.30 5.72 1.55
CA ALA A 354 -21.16 5.81 0.65
C ALA A 354 -19.93 6.34 1.39
N ILE A 355 -18.80 5.66 1.27
CA ILE A 355 -17.54 6.02 1.90
C ILE A 355 -16.47 6.23 0.84
N LEU A 356 -15.81 7.37 0.90
CA LEU A 356 -14.56 7.68 0.19
C LEU A 356 -13.39 7.50 1.17
N THR A 357 -12.30 6.90 0.71
CA THR A 357 -11.01 6.90 1.42
C THR A 357 -9.89 7.23 0.45
N SER A 358 -9.07 8.22 0.80
CA SER A 358 -7.78 8.45 0.14
C SER A 358 -6.78 7.44 0.70
N GLU A 359 -6.38 6.45 -0.08
CA GLU A 359 -5.32 5.50 0.31
C GLU A 359 -3.93 6.03 -0.10
N GLY A 360 -3.90 7.03 -0.98
CA GLY A 360 -2.73 7.84 -1.33
C GLY A 360 -3.07 9.05 -2.21
N GLY A 361 -2.08 9.91 -2.47
CA GLY A 361 -2.21 11.14 -3.28
C GLY A 361 -2.55 12.41 -2.51
N ASN A 362 -2.94 12.33 -1.23
CA ASN A 362 -3.14 13.51 -0.36
C ASN A 362 -1.97 13.61 0.64
N ASN A 363 -0.79 13.93 0.12
CA ASN A 363 0.52 13.67 0.74
C ASN A 363 1.01 14.85 1.59
N ILE A 364 0.12 15.33 2.45
CA ILE A 364 0.35 16.50 3.30
C ILE A 364 1.14 16.14 4.57
N LYS A 365 1.19 14.84 4.88
CA LYS A 365 1.86 14.26 6.03
C LYS A 365 2.41 12.89 5.66
N GLU A 366 3.56 12.59 6.24
CA GLU A 366 4.21 11.30 6.15
C GLU A 366 3.25 10.15 6.52
N ILE A 367 3.11 9.19 5.61
CA ILE A 367 2.25 8.00 5.77
C ILE A 367 3.02 6.94 6.57
N VAL A 368 4.27 6.70 6.19
CA VAL A 368 5.26 5.86 6.89
C VAL A 368 6.61 6.58 6.84
N PRO A 369 7.56 6.32 7.77
CA PRO A 369 8.86 6.99 7.80
C PRO A 369 9.55 7.06 6.42
N GLY A 370 9.85 8.27 5.96
CA GLY A 370 10.48 8.60 4.68
C GLY A 370 9.53 8.73 3.48
N VAL A 371 8.22 8.53 3.62
CA VAL A 371 7.28 8.47 2.48
C VAL A 371 5.94 9.19 2.76
N GLY A 372 5.43 9.92 1.77
CA GLY A 372 4.10 10.56 1.83
C GLY A 372 4.14 12.06 2.08
N THR A 373 5.29 12.69 1.87
CA THR A 373 5.47 14.17 1.86
C THR A 373 5.96 14.66 0.49
N ASP A 374 5.66 13.88 -0.54
CA ASP A 374 5.99 14.11 -1.93
C ASP A 374 4.80 13.71 -2.80
N ILE A 375 4.60 14.40 -3.92
CA ILE A 375 3.54 14.08 -4.88
C ILE A 375 3.71 12.65 -5.41
N GLY A 376 2.61 11.89 -5.46
CA GLY A 376 2.53 10.55 -6.05
C GLY A 376 1.67 9.56 -5.26
N GLY A 377 1.68 8.29 -5.67
CA GLY A 377 0.93 7.22 -5.00
C GLY A 377 -0.58 7.40 -5.02
N ASN A 378 -1.15 7.97 -6.09
CA ASN A 378 -2.59 8.22 -6.16
C ASN A 378 -3.37 6.92 -6.05
N CYS A 379 -4.30 6.87 -5.10
CA CYS A 379 -5.24 5.78 -4.96
C CYS A 379 -6.41 6.22 -4.10
N LYS A 380 -7.60 6.19 -4.66
CA LYS A 380 -8.85 6.44 -3.96
C LYS A 380 -9.68 5.17 -3.96
N THR A 381 -10.47 4.99 -2.93
CA THR A 381 -11.47 3.92 -2.90
C THR A 381 -12.83 4.49 -2.55
N PHE A 382 -13.83 4.03 -3.27
CA PHE A 382 -15.21 4.45 -3.05
C PHE A 382 -16.08 3.22 -2.86
N GLU A 383 -16.74 3.11 -1.72
CA GLU A 383 -17.43 1.90 -1.29
C GLU A 383 -18.83 2.21 -0.73
N THR A 384 -19.78 1.33 -1.03
CA THR A 384 -21.07 1.25 -0.36
C THR A 384 -20.93 0.28 0.82
N GLN A 385 -21.20 0.78 2.02
CA GLN A 385 -21.25 -0.04 3.24
C GLN A 385 -22.69 -0.17 3.73
N TYR A 386 -23.10 -1.36 4.17
CA TYR A 386 -24.47 -1.62 4.62
C TYR A 386 -24.52 -2.78 5.64
N GLU A 387 -25.61 -2.86 6.39
CA GLU A 387 -25.92 -4.02 7.23
C GLU A 387 -26.81 -5.00 6.45
N ASP A 388 -26.38 -6.25 6.31
CA ASP A 388 -27.20 -7.30 5.72
C ASP A 388 -28.41 -7.60 6.64
N ILE A 389 -29.62 -7.51 6.09
CA ILE A 389 -30.86 -7.64 6.86
C ILE A 389 -31.07 -9.07 7.37
N LYS A 390 -30.57 -10.09 6.67
CA LYS A 390 -30.76 -11.50 7.01
C LYS A 390 -29.79 -11.94 8.11
N THR A 391 -28.53 -11.52 8.03
CA THR A 391 -27.45 -11.97 8.93
C THR A 391 -27.13 -10.95 10.04
N GLY A 392 -27.45 -9.67 9.83
CA GLY A 392 -27.05 -8.56 10.69
C GLY A 392 -25.55 -8.26 10.61
N GLU A 393 -24.89 -8.68 9.52
CA GLU A 393 -23.45 -8.49 9.30
C GLU A 393 -23.17 -7.24 8.47
N GLN A 394 -22.00 -6.66 8.70
CA GLN A 394 -21.54 -5.49 7.97
C GLN A 394 -20.95 -5.94 6.64
N GLN A 395 -21.51 -5.43 5.56
CA GLN A 395 -21.11 -5.74 4.19
C GLN A 395 -20.54 -4.51 3.51
N LYS A 396 -19.68 -4.77 2.53
CA LYS A 396 -19.02 -3.74 1.72
C LYS A 396 -18.98 -4.18 0.27
N CYS A 397 -19.13 -3.24 -0.62
CA CYS A 397 -18.85 -3.39 -2.05
C CYS A 397 -18.24 -2.07 -2.51
N GLY A 398 -17.17 -2.09 -3.28
CA GLY A 398 -16.49 -0.86 -3.66
C GLY A 398 -15.63 -1.00 -4.90
N VAL A 399 -15.00 0.11 -5.26
CA VAL A 399 -14.07 0.22 -6.38
C VAL A 399 -12.78 0.89 -5.94
N ILE A 400 -11.72 0.61 -6.68
CA ILE A 400 -10.43 1.30 -6.58
C ILE A 400 -10.35 2.26 -7.78
N LEU A 401 -9.96 3.51 -7.52
CA LEU A 401 -9.71 4.53 -8.53
C LEU A 401 -8.24 4.92 -8.42
N ASP A 402 -7.47 4.55 -9.44
CA ASP A 402 -6.01 4.51 -9.48
C ASP A 402 -5.34 3.65 -8.42
N TRP A 403 -4.10 3.27 -8.73
CA TRP A 403 -3.26 2.43 -7.91
C TRP A 403 -1.78 2.76 -8.13
N GLY A 404 -1.40 3.97 -7.75
CA GLY A 404 -0.08 4.53 -7.99
C GLY A 404 1.04 4.08 -7.06
N SER A 405 2.27 4.42 -7.45
CA SER A 405 3.46 4.29 -6.61
C SER A 405 4.03 5.65 -6.16
N HIS A 406 4.67 5.68 -5.01
CA HIS A 406 5.58 6.73 -4.55
C HIS A 406 7.03 6.40 -4.94
N ILE A 407 7.79 7.41 -5.32
CA ILE A 407 9.23 7.29 -5.58
C ILE A 407 9.99 7.70 -4.32
N ILE A 408 10.78 6.80 -3.75
CA ILE A 408 11.53 7.09 -2.52
C ILE A 408 12.79 7.90 -2.89
N LYS A 409 12.77 9.21 -2.59
CA LYS A 409 13.85 10.15 -2.95
C LYS A 409 15.05 10.14 -1.98
N GLN A 410 14.90 9.58 -0.79
CA GLN A 410 15.96 9.49 0.22
C GLN A 410 16.76 8.19 0.07
N ALA A 411 18.00 8.16 0.58
CA ALA A 411 18.80 6.95 0.65
C ALA A 411 18.07 5.89 1.51
N SER A 412 17.41 4.96 0.84
CA SER A 412 16.62 3.88 1.43
C SER A 412 17.01 2.56 0.77
N ASN A 413 16.88 1.48 1.54
CA ASN A 413 16.98 0.13 0.99
C ASN A 413 15.76 -0.25 0.14
N TRP A 414 14.71 0.59 0.13
CA TRP A 414 13.50 0.45 -0.65
C TRP A 414 13.52 1.37 -1.87
N ASN A 415 12.99 0.90 -3.01
CA ASN A 415 12.98 1.68 -4.26
C ASN A 415 11.65 2.43 -4.47
N ALA A 416 10.54 1.86 -4.02
CA ALA A 416 9.21 2.42 -4.20
C ALA A 416 8.28 2.01 -3.05
N ALA A 417 7.22 2.78 -2.84
CA ALA A 417 6.15 2.48 -1.90
C ALA A 417 4.78 2.59 -2.59
N HIS A 418 3.79 1.81 -2.16
CA HIS A 418 2.48 1.71 -2.82
C HIS A 418 1.36 1.75 -1.78
N PRO A 419 0.16 2.26 -2.11
CA PRO A 419 -1.02 2.17 -1.26
C PRO A 419 -1.31 0.74 -0.81
N ASP A 420 -1.67 0.59 0.46
CA ASP A 420 -2.02 -0.71 1.06
C ASP A 420 -3.51 -1.03 0.87
N LEU A 421 -3.81 -1.94 -0.06
CA LEU A 421 -5.15 -2.35 -0.44
C LEU A 421 -5.46 -3.81 -0.08
N VAL A 422 -4.60 -4.50 0.67
CA VAL A 422 -4.71 -5.96 0.92
C VAL A 422 -6.10 -6.36 1.39
N GLU A 423 -6.65 -5.65 2.38
CA GLU A 423 -8.00 -5.92 2.89
C GLU A 423 -9.11 -5.49 1.93
N LYS A 424 -8.87 -4.43 1.16
CA LYS A 424 -9.84 -3.90 0.20
C LYS A 424 -10.11 -4.87 -0.93
N LEU A 425 -9.11 -5.63 -1.36
CA LEU A 425 -9.27 -6.65 -2.41
C LEU A 425 -10.32 -7.72 -2.07
N LYS A 426 -10.70 -7.87 -0.79
CA LYS A 426 -11.80 -8.76 -0.39
C LYS A 426 -13.16 -8.30 -0.95
N TYR A 427 -13.39 -6.98 -1.08
CA TYR A 427 -14.69 -6.40 -1.47
C TYR A 427 -14.64 -5.34 -2.59
N CYS A 428 -13.45 -4.86 -2.96
CA CYS A 428 -13.20 -4.04 -4.14
C CYS A 428 -12.63 -4.94 -5.23
N LYS A 429 -13.52 -5.49 -6.07
CA LYS A 429 -13.14 -6.40 -7.16
C LYS A 429 -12.76 -5.67 -8.44
N ASP A 430 -13.18 -4.43 -8.58
CA ASP A 430 -12.99 -3.63 -9.78
C ASP A 430 -12.07 -2.44 -9.50
N ALA A 431 -11.03 -2.28 -10.31
CA ALA A 431 -10.12 -1.14 -10.26
C ALA A 431 -10.15 -0.39 -11.60
N PHE A 432 -10.24 0.93 -11.52
CA PHE A 432 -10.32 1.85 -12.65
C PHE A 432 -9.05 2.69 -12.66
N ILE A 433 -8.32 2.67 -13.78
CA ILE A 433 -7.06 3.43 -13.90
C ILE A 433 -7.26 4.57 -14.90
N THR A 434 -6.95 5.78 -14.46
CA THR A 434 -7.11 7.03 -15.20
C THR A 434 -6.15 7.09 -16.38
N HIS A 435 -4.85 6.91 -16.11
CA HIS A 435 -3.79 6.93 -17.10
C HIS A 435 -2.55 6.11 -16.64
N HIS A 436 -1.52 6.03 -17.49
CA HIS A 436 -0.43 5.05 -17.34
C HIS A 436 0.82 5.54 -16.59
N HIS A 437 0.75 6.68 -15.93
CA HIS A 437 1.88 7.18 -15.13
C HIS A 437 2.12 6.30 -13.91
N LEU A 438 3.36 6.34 -13.44
CA LEU A 438 3.84 5.47 -12.36
C LEU A 438 3.02 5.66 -11.08
N ASP A 439 2.67 6.89 -10.76
CA ASP A 439 1.91 7.31 -9.60
C ASP A 439 0.39 7.17 -9.75
N HIS A 440 -0.07 6.48 -10.81
CA HIS A 440 -1.46 6.07 -11.01
C HIS A 440 -1.62 4.57 -11.30
N LEU A 441 -0.59 3.90 -11.83
CA LEU A 441 -0.67 2.50 -12.28
C LEU A 441 0.21 1.53 -11.50
N ASP A 442 1.44 1.90 -11.10
CA ASP A 442 2.48 0.90 -10.81
C ASP A 442 2.32 0.20 -9.46
N GLY A 443 1.50 0.75 -8.58
CA GLY A 443 1.15 0.16 -7.28
C GLY A 443 0.45 -1.18 -7.39
N ILE A 444 -0.17 -1.49 -8.54
CA ILE A 444 -0.81 -2.79 -8.77
C ILE A 444 0.18 -3.95 -8.98
N ILE A 445 1.37 -3.65 -9.51
CA ILE A 445 2.36 -4.65 -9.94
C ILE A 445 2.73 -5.62 -8.81
N PRO A 446 3.14 -5.17 -7.60
CA PRO A 446 3.49 -6.09 -6.51
C PRO A 446 2.33 -7.03 -6.12
N TYR A 447 1.08 -6.58 -6.23
CA TYR A 447 -0.09 -7.42 -5.92
C TYR A 447 -0.30 -8.52 -6.96
N ILE A 448 -0.11 -8.23 -8.25
CA ILE A 448 -0.16 -9.22 -9.32
C ILE A 448 1.01 -10.21 -9.18
N VAL A 449 2.24 -9.71 -8.96
CA VAL A 449 3.44 -10.55 -8.83
C VAL A 449 3.29 -11.54 -7.67
N ARG A 450 2.74 -11.08 -6.53
CA ARG A 450 2.47 -11.91 -5.34
C ARG A 450 1.24 -12.82 -5.49
N GLY A 451 0.40 -12.61 -6.50
CA GLY A 451 -0.81 -13.41 -6.72
C GLY A 451 -1.94 -13.10 -5.73
N LEU A 452 -1.99 -11.85 -5.23
CA LEU A 452 -3.10 -11.34 -4.42
C LEU A 452 -4.31 -10.97 -5.28
N LEU A 453 -4.09 -10.77 -6.57
CA LEU A 453 -5.14 -10.61 -7.58
C LEU A 453 -5.41 -11.95 -8.29
N SER A 454 -6.62 -12.08 -8.80
CA SER A 454 -7.14 -13.30 -9.42
C SER A 454 -8.15 -12.94 -10.52
N LYS A 455 -8.69 -13.95 -11.21
CA LYS A 455 -9.78 -13.78 -12.19
C LYS A 455 -11.11 -13.31 -11.61
N GLU A 456 -11.21 -13.18 -10.29
CA GLU A 456 -12.36 -12.53 -9.63
C GLU A 456 -12.25 -10.99 -9.63
N HIS A 457 -11.06 -10.46 -9.96
CA HIS A 457 -10.81 -9.02 -10.02
C HIS A 457 -10.77 -8.55 -11.47
N THR A 458 -11.21 -7.32 -11.73
CA THR A 458 -11.24 -6.70 -13.06
C THR A 458 -10.52 -5.37 -13.06
N LEU A 459 -9.70 -5.13 -14.08
CA LEU A 459 -9.11 -3.82 -14.37
C LEU A 459 -9.83 -3.17 -15.53
N HIS A 460 -10.35 -1.98 -15.28
CA HIS A 460 -11.00 -1.10 -16.25
C HIS A 460 -9.99 -0.06 -16.72
N ILE A 461 -9.45 -0.27 -17.92
CA ILE A 461 -8.31 0.50 -18.42
C ILE A 461 -8.44 0.74 -19.92
N THR A 462 -7.77 1.77 -20.44
CA THR A 462 -7.67 1.98 -21.90
C THR A 462 -6.66 1.00 -22.52
N PRO A 463 -6.68 0.80 -23.86
CA PRO A 463 -5.70 -0.03 -24.54
C PRO A 463 -4.24 0.40 -24.31
N GLU A 464 -3.98 1.71 -24.24
CA GLU A 464 -2.62 2.24 -24.00
C GLU A 464 -2.13 1.88 -22.58
N VAL A 465 -2.97 2.03 -21.56
CA VAL A 465 -2.68 1.63 -20.17
C VAL A 465 -2.44 0.12 -20.08
N TYR A 466 -3.23 -0.69 -20.79
CA TYR A 466 -3.03 -2.15 -20.83
C TYR A 466 -1.64 -2.54 -21.37
N GLU A 467 -1.20 -1.95 -22.48
CA GLU A 467 0.13 -2.28 -23.04
C GLU A 467 1.26 -1.89 -22.10
N MET A 468 1.15 -0.72 -21.44
CA MET A 468 2.13 -0.27 -20.46
C MET A 468 2.21 -1.26 -19.28
N LEU A 469 1.07 -1.63 -18.70
CA LEU A 469 1.00 -2.62 -17.64
C LEU A 469 1.54 -3.98 -18.10
N HIS A 470 1.19 -4.41 -19.32
CA HIS A 470 1.62 -5.69 -19.87
C HIS A 470 3.14 -5.78 -19.97
N ASP A 471 3.82 -4.77 -20.54
CA ASP A 471 5.29 -4.74 -20.64
C ASP A 471 5.95 -4.76 -19.26
N LYS A 472 5.44 -3.96 -18.31
CA LYS A 472 5.94 -3.94 -16.92
C LYS A 472 5.80 -5.31 -16.26
N LEU A 473 4.67 -5.99 -16.43
CA LEU A 473 4.44 -7.34 -15.88
C LEU A 473 5.33 -8.42 -16.52
N VAL A 474 5.62 -8.34 -17.83
CA VAL A 474 6.52 -9.27 -18.51
C VAL A 474 7.94 -9.18 -17.95
N LYS A 475 8.41 -8.00 -17.55
CA LYS A 475 9.71 -7.82 -16.87
C LYS A 475 9.80 -8.60 -15.56
N TRP A 476 8.67 -8.83 -14.90
CA TRP A 476 8.55 -9.62 -13.67
C TRP A 476 8.15 -11.08 -13.92
N GLY A 477 8.24 -11.56 -15.17
CA GLY A 477 7.92 -12.94 -15.54
C GLY A 477 6.43 -13.30 -15.51
N VAL A 478 5.53 -12.29 -15.42
CA VAL A 478 4.07 -12.51 -15.43
C VAL A 478 3.56 -12.41 -16.87
N LYS A 479 3.31 -13.54 -17.51
CA LYS A 479 2.80 -13.61 -18.90
C LYS A 479 1.31 -13.28 -18.99
N ALA A 480 0.79 -13.06 -20.20
CA ALA A 480 -0.61 -12.68 -20.43
C ALA A 480 -1.64 -13.72 -19.92
N ASP A 481 -1.29 -15.00 -20.00
CA ASP A 481 -2.09 -16.16 -19.60
C ASP A 481 -1.90 -16.54 -18.11
N ASP A 482 -1.07 -15.80 -17.37
CA ASP A 482 -0.77 -16.11 -15.97
C ASP A 482 -2.03 -16.03 -15.09
N PRO A 483 -2.31 -17.06 -14.25
CA PRO A 483 -3.49 -17.10 -13.41
C PRO A 483 -3.54 -15.97 -12.36
N ARG A 484 -2.39 -15.36 -12.04
CA ARG A 484 -2.30 -14.19 -11.15
C ARG A 484 -2.86 -12.91 -11.78
N ARG A 485 -3.02 -12.85 -13.11
CA ARG A 485 -3.53 -11.66 -13.78
C ARG A 485 -5.04 -11.52 -13.57
N PRO A 486 -5.53 -10.32 -13.22
CA PRO A 486 -6.96 -10.04 -13.19
C PRO A 486 -7.59 -10.12 -14.59
N GLN A 487 -8.92 -10.05 -14.66
CA GLN A 487 -9.63 -9.78 -15.90
C GLN A 487 -9.33 -8.36 -16.37
N ILE A 488 -9.33 -8.15 -17.68
CA ILE A 488 -9.10 -6.83 -18.29
C ILE A 488 -10.37 -6.45 -19.05
N ASN A 489 -10.96 -5.32 -18.68
CA ASN A 489 -12.02 -4.68 -19.43
C ASN A 489 -11.44 -3.42 -20.11
N LEU A 490 -11.37 -3.44 -21.44
CA LEU A 490 -10.85 -2.33 -22.22
C LEU A 490 -11.94 -1.28 -22.41
N LEU A 491 -11.70 -0.08 -21.90
CA LEU A 491 -12.64 1.04 -21.98
C LEU A 491 -12.63 1.70 -23.36
N LYS A 492 -13.82 2.12 -23.81
CA LYS A 492 -14.03 2.87 -25.06
C LYS A 492 -15.13 3.91 -24.84
N ASP A 493 -14.99 5.07 -25.47
CA ASP A 493 -15.95 6.18 -25.40
C ASP A 493 -16.32 6.55 -23.94
N ALA A 494 -17.50 7.15 -23.75
CA ALA A 494 -18.09 7.37 -22.45
C ALA A 494 -19.23 6.37 -22.18
N SER A 495 -19.21 5.71 -21.02
CA SER A 495 -20.22 4.73 -20.63
C SER A 495 -20.29 4.57 -19.10
N VAL A 496 -21.17 3.68 -18.63
CA VAL A 496 -21.39 3.38 -17.21
C VAL A 496 -21.22 1.87 -16.97
N ILE A 497 -20.55 1.51 -15.89
CA ILE A 497 -20.35 0.12 -15.43
C ILE A 497 -21.00 -0.05 -14.06
N ASP A 498 -21.86 -1.05 -13.90
CA ASP A 498 -22.47 -1.38 -12.61
C ASP A 498 -21.65 -2.41 -11.84
N ILE A 499 -21.45 -2.15 -10.55
CA ILE A 499 -20.75 -3.03 -9.61
C ILE A 499 -21.79 -3.65 -8.68
N LYS A 500 -21.76 -4.97 -8.61
CA LYS A 500 -22.75 -5.78 -7.89
C LYS A 500 -22.11 -6.49 -6.71
N ASP A 501 -22.91 -6.72 -5.67
CA ASP A 501 -22.51 -7.62 -4.59
C ASP A 501 -22.68 -9.10 -4.98
N GLU A 502 -22.37 -10.00 -4.04
CA GLU A 502 -22.49 -11.46 -4.23
C GLU A 502 -23.93 -11.93 -4.49
N ASP A 503 -24.94 -11.16 -4.06
CA ASP A 503 -26.36 -11.43 -4.33
C ASP A 503 -26.81 -10.87 -5.69
N GLY A 504 -25.90 -10.25 -6.45
CA GLY A 504 -26.18 -9.65 -7.76
C GLY A 504 -26.88 -8.29 -7.70
N ILE A 505 -26.94 -7.65 -6.53
CA ILE A 505 -27.57 -6.35 -6.32
C ILE A 505 -26.58 -5.23 -6.66
N GLU A 506 -27.03 -4.24 -7.44
CA GLU A 506 -26.23 -3.07 -7.78
C GLU A 506 -25.93 -2.23 -6.54
N ARG A 507 -24.64 -2.12 -6.22
CA ARG A 507 -24.12 -1.33 -5.09
C ARG A 507 -23.34 -0.11 -5.53
N LEU A 508 -22.82 -0.09 -6.75
CA LEU A 508 -22.25 1.11 -7.37
C LEU A 508 -22.55 1.16 -8.87
N SER A 509 -22.51 2.37 -9.43
CA SER A 509 -22.40 2.59 -10.87
C SER A 509 -21.23 3.55 -11.12
N VAL A 510 -20.29 3.18 -11.97
CA VAL A 510 -19.11 4.00 -12.31
C VAL A 510 -19.26 4.50 -13.75
N LEU A 511 -19.49 5.80 -13.87
CA LEU A 511 -19.45 6.53 -15.14
C LEU A 511 -18.00 6.83 -15.50
N TYR A 512 -17.63 6.70 -16.77
CA TYR A 512 -16.30 7.05 -17.28
C TYR A 512 -16.37 7.74 -18.64
N GLY A 513 -15.28 8.42 -19.03
CA GLY A 513 -15.11 9.00 -20.36
C GLY A 513 -13.68 8.87 -20.86
N VAL A 514 -13.43 7.99 -21.84
CA VAL A 514 -12.08 7.79 -22.38
C VAL A 514 -11.53 9.09 -22.98
N ASP A 515 -10.31 9.44 -22.59
CA ASP A 515 -9.55 10.63 -23.02
C ASP A 515 -10.30 11.95 -22.80
N ALA A 516 -11.20 12.03 -21.81
CA ALA A 516 -12.07 13.20 -21.61
C ALA A 516 -11.40 14.34 -20.83
N VAL A 517 -10.25 14.09 -20.18
CA VAL A 517 -9.49 15.06 -19.40
C VAL A 517 -8.14 15.34 -20.09
N PRO A 518 -7.82 16.61 -20.38
CA PRO A 518 -6.49 16.99 -20.85
C PRO A 518 -5.44 16.86 -19.74
N HIS A 519 -4.36 16.14 -20.04
CA HIS A 519 -3.20 15.93 -19.20
C HIS A 519 -1.98 15.60 -20.09
N SER A 520 -0.79 15.36 -19.51
CA SER A 520 0.40 14.98 -20.27
C SER A 520 0.34 13.55 -20.83
N ALA A 521 -0.33 12.63 -20.13
CA ALA A 521 -0.90 11.40 -20.67
C ALA A 521 -2.39 11.58 -20.94
N LYS A 522 -2.98 10.72 -21.76
CA LYS A 522 -4.44 10.74 -21.94
C LYS A 522 -5.13 10.22 -20.69
N ASP A 523 -6.03 11.02 -20.16
CA ASP A 523 -6.68 10.74 -18.88
C ASP A 523 -8.17 10.41 -19.07
N THR A 524 -8.60 9.33 -18.42
CA THR A 524 -9.97 8.85 -18.32
C THR A 524 -10.54 9.17 -16.93
N PRO A 525 -11.38 10.20 -16.77
CA PRO A 525 -12.04 10.49 -15.50
C PRO A 525 -13.13 9.46 -15.17
N PHE A 526 -13.41 9.32 -13.88
CA PHE A 526 -14.43 8.43 -13.33
C PHE A 526 -15.39 9.17 -12.40
N THR A 527 -16.67 8.81 -12.40
CA THR A 527 -17.62 9.22 -11.36
C THR A 527 -18.36 8.01 -10.82
N ALA A 528 -18.10 7.70 -9.55
CA ALA A 528 -18.71 6.57 -8.86
C ALA A 528 -19.95 7.03 -8.09
N TYR A 529 -21.09 6.37 -8.32
CA TYR A 529 -22.35 6.56 -7.62
C TYR A 529 -22.61 5.37 -6.71
N ALA A 530 -22.70 5.61 -5.42
CA ALA A 530 -23.02 4.57 -4.44
C ALA A 530 -24.54 4.31 -4.41
N ARG A 531 -24.92 3.04 -4.37
CA ARG A 531 -26.29 2.57 -4.57
C ARG A 531 -26.71 1.54 -3.53
N MET A 532 -28.00 1.58 -3.20
CA MET A 532 -28.70 0.52 -2.48
C MET A 532 -29.89 0.08 -3.36
N GLY A 533 -29.60 -0.61 -4.47
CA GLY A 533 -30.57 -0.86 -5.54
C GLY A 533 -30.94 0.43 -6.29
N ASN A 534 -32.21 0.86 -6.18
CA ASN A 534 -32.70 2.08 -6.82
C ASN A 534 -32.39 3.36 -6.04
N GLN A 535 -31.93 3.26 -4.80
CA GLN A 535 -31.55 4.41 -4.00
C GLN A 535 -30.11 4.83 -4.30
N ILE A 536 -29.89 6.12 -4.58
CA ILE A 536 -28.55 6.71 -4.67
C ILE A 536 -28.18 7.30 -3.31
N LEU A 537 -27.01 6.96 -2.80
CA LEU A 537 -26.55 7.37 -1.46
C LEU A 537 -25.64 8.61 -1.49
N GLY A 538 -24.86 8.74 -2.55
CA GLY A 538 -23.85 9.78 -2.75
C GLY A 538 -22.98 9.44 -3.96
N SER A 539 -22.15 10.38 -4.39
CA SER A 539 -21.27 10.18 -5.55
C SER A 539 -19.98 10.98 -5.47
N TYR A 540 -18.93 10.38 -6.04
CA TYR A 540 -17.58 10.93 -6.08
C TYR A 540 -17.06 10.98 -7.51
N GLN A 541 -16.67 12.17 -7.96
CA GLN A 541 -16.05 12.42 -9.25
C GLN A 541 -14.53 12.56 -9.07
N TYR A 542 -13.79 11.69 -9.75
CA TYR A 542 -12.34 11.63 -9.76
C TYR A 542 -11.85 11.90 -11.17
N LEU A 543 -11.05 12.96 -11.34
CA LEU A 543 -10.58 13.37 -12.66
C LEU A 543 -9.27 12.73 -13.07
N GLY A 544 -8.52 12.16 -12.12
CA GLY A 544 -7.10 11.86 -12.33
C GLY A 544 -6.28 13.16 -12.27
N ASP A 545 -5.24 13.21 -13.08
CA ASP A 545 -4.41 14.41 -13.19
C ASP A 545 -4.98 15.31 -14.29
N ALA A 546 -4.94 16.62 -14.09
CA ALA A 546 -5.68 17.52 -14.96
C ALA A 546 -4.99 18.86 -15.20
N ARG A 547 -5.02 19.29 -16.46
CA ARG A 547 -4.89 20.69 -16.87
C ARG A 547 -6.14 21.11 -17.65
N TYR A 548 -6.29 22.39 -17.95
CA TYR A 548 -7.41 22.88 -18.76
C TYR A 548 -6.90 23.36 -20.12
N GLU A 549 -7.42 22.78 -21.20
CA GLU A 549 -7.03 23.13 -22.56
C GLU A 549 -8.27 23.22 -23.45
N GLU A 550 -8.60 24.43 -23.90
CA GLU A 550 -9.86 24.73 -24.61
C GLU A 550 -9.96 23.93 -25.91
N ARG A 551 -8.86 23.90 -26.66
CA ARG A 551 -8.75 23.16 -27.92
C ARG A 551 -8.97 21.66 -27.76
N HIS A 552 -8.54 21.08 -26.63
CA HIS A 552 -8.81 19.67 -26.35
C HIS A 552 -10.32 19.42 -26.31
N PHE A 553 -11.11 20.29 -25.66
CA PHE A 553 -12.57 20.13 -25.61
C PHE A 553 -13.27 20.45 -26.93
N GLU A 554 -12.68 21.29 -27.79
CA GLU A 554 -13.19 21.52 -29.14
C GLU A 554 -13.06 20.26 -30.02
N ILE A 555 -11.96 19.51 -29.85
CA ILE A 555 -11.63 18.34 -30.67
C ILE A 555 -12.17 17.03 -30.05
N HIS A 556 -12.24 16.95 -28.73
CA HIS A 556 -12.57 15.75 -27.96
C HIS A 556 -13.78 16.00 -27.03
N ASP A 557 -14.91 16.43 -27.60
CA ASP A 557 -16.13 16.64 -26.82
C ASP A 557 -16.73 15.30 -26.34
N SER A 558 -16.39 14.94 -25.09
CA SER A 558 -16.84 13.71 -24.47
C SER A 558 -18.22 13.87 -23.81
N LYS A 559 -19.12 12.91 -24.08
CA LYS A 559 -20.44 12.82 -23.42
C LYS A 559 -20.36 12.69 -21.91
N TYR A 560 -19.20 12.29 -21.38
CA TYR A 560 -18.94 12.23 -19.94
C TYR A 560 -19.32 13.52 -19.21
N TRP A 561 -19.15 14.69 -19.84
CA TRP A 561 -19.45 15.97 -19.22
C TRP A 561 -20.97 16.23 -19.04
N ASP A 562 -21.86 15.42 -19.66
CA ASP A 562 -23.32 15.42 -19.39
C ASP A 562 -23.74 14.20 -18.53
N GLN A 563 -23.17 14.14 -17.32
CA GLN A 563 -23.30 13.02 -16.38
C GLN A 563 -24.76 12.72 -16.02
N VAL A 564 -25.57 13.76 -15.81
CA VAL A 564 -26.99 13.61 -15.45
C VAL A 564 -27.76 12.92 -16.57
N SER A 565 -27.58 13.34 -17.82
CA SER A 565 -28.26 12.69 -18.94
C SER A 565 -27.79 11.25 -19.13
N MET A 566 -26.49 10.97 -18.98
CA MET A 566 -25.95 9.62 -19.07
C MET A 566 -26.54 8.69 -18.00
N MET A 567 -26.55 9.13 -16.73
CA MET A 567 -27.08 8.33 -15.63
C MET A 567 -28.60 8.13 -15.72
N LYS A 568 -29.36 9.15 -16.15
CA LYS A 568 -30.80 9.01 -16.40
C LYS A 568 -31.12 7.97 -17.47
N LYS A 569 -30.31 7.92 -18.53
CA LYS A 569 -30.46 6.92 -19.59
C LYS A 569 -30.09 5.52 -19.10
N HIS A 570 -29.05 5.42 -18.26
CA HIS A 570 -28.54 4.15 -17.75
C HIS A 570 -29.46 3.50 -16.70
N CYS A 571 -29.94 4.28 -15.73
CA CYS A 571 -30.73 3.77 -14.60
C CYS A 571 -32.05 4.56 -14.37
N PRO A 572 -33.01 4.48 -15.31
CA PRO A 572 -34.26 5.24 -15.24
C PRO A 572 -35.13 4.91 -14.01
N ASP A 573 -35.08 3.68 -13.52
CA ASP A 573 -35.86 3.26 -12.34
C ASP A 573 -35.33 3.90 -11.04
N ALA A 574 -33.99 3.96 -10.90
CA ALA A 574 -33.36 4.70 -9.82
C ALA A 574 -33.71 6.19 -9.89
N HIS A 575 -33.74 6.76 -11.10
CA HIS A 575 -34.16 8.15 -11.31
C HIS A 575 -35.59 8.40 -10.82
N GLN A 576 -36.55 7.57 -11.26
CA GLN A 576 -37.95 7.71 -10.88
C GLN A 576 -38.15 7.58 -9.36
N TYR A 577 -37.49 6.59 -8.74
CA TYR A 577 -37.52 6.40 -7.29
C TYR A 577 -37.00 7.65 -6.56
N MET A 578 -35.83 8.16 -6.95
CA MET A 578 -35.20 9.31 -6.30
C MET A 578 -35.97 10.60 -6.53
N VAL A 579 -36.58 10.83 -7.70
CA VAL A 579 -37.48 11.98 -7.93
C VAL A 579 -38.63 11.99 -6.93
N ALA A 580 -39.24 10.83 -6.68
CA ALA A 580 -40.33 10.71 -5.72
C ALA A 580 -39.89 11.02 -4.27
N GLN A 581 -38.64 10.70 -3.91
CA GLN A 581 -38.07 11.08 -2.60
C GLN A 581 -37.73 12.57 -2.54
N ASN A 582 -37.03 13.09 -3.56
CA ASN A 582 -36.59 14.47 -3.61
C ASN A 582 -37.76 15.46 -3.51
N ARG A 583 -38.90 15.16 -4.15
CA ARG A 583 -40.08 16.02 -4.09
C ARG A 583 -40.76 16.06 -2.72
N LYS A 584 -40.46 15.12 -1.83
CA LYS A 584 -40.95 15.10 -0.43
C LYS A 584 -40.06 15.89 0.53
N ALA A 585 -38.86 16.30 0.11
CA ALA A 585 -37.90 17.04 0.91
C ALA A 585 -37.99 18.56 0.61
N PRO A 586 -38.78 19.35 1.38
CA PRO A 586 -39.03 20.76 1.08
C PRO A 586 -37.76 21.63 1.07
N GLU A 587 -36.74 21.25 1.83
CA GLU A 587 -35.45 21.93 1.94
C GLU A 587 -34.60 21.82 0.66
N LEU A 588 -34.81 20.81 -0.18
CA LEU A 588 -34.03 20.61 -1.40
C LEU A 588 -34.21 21.75 -2.40
N ARG A 589 -35.37 22.41 -2.43
CA ARG A 589 -35.59 23.56 -3.32
C ARG A 589 -34.65 24.72 -2.98
N ALA A 590 -34.44 24.99 -1.70
CA ALA A 590 -33.53 26.04 -1.26
C ALA A 590 -32.08 25.66 -1.58
N LYS A 591 -31.68 24.41 -1.35
CA LYS A 591 -30.34 23.89 -1.70
C LYS A 591 -30.08 23.94 -3.20
N ALA A 592 -31.03 23.50 -4.02
CA ALA A 592 -30.94 23.55 -5.48
C ALA A 592 -30.81 25.00 -5.99
N LYS A 593 -31.56 25.94 -5.41
CA LYS A 593 -31.43 27.36 -5.73
C LYS A 593 -30.03 27.89 -5.42
N ALA A 594 -29.51 27.64 -4.21
CA ALA A 594 -28.17 28.07 -3.81
C ALA A 594 -27.06 27.46 -4.69
N TYR A 595 -27.20 26.18 -5.03
CA TYR A 595 -26.30 25.49 -5.96
C TYR A 595 -26.28 26.17 -7.35
N LEU A 596 -27.45 26.48 -7.91
CA LEU A 596 -27.56 27.16 -9.20
C LEU A 596 -27.03 28.61 -9.14
N GLU A 597 -27.16 29.29 -7.99
CA GLU A 597 -26.60 30.63 -7.78
C GLU A 597 -25.07 30.61 -7.82
N GLY A 598 -24.44 29.60 -7.22
CA GLY A 598 -23.00 29.38 -7.33
C GLY A 598 -22.58 29.00 -8.75
N LEU A 599 -23.25 28.00 -9.36
CA LEU A 599 -22.90 27.50 -10.69
C LEU A 599 -22.97 28.59 -11.79
N TYR A 600 -23.94 29.50 -11.71
CA TYR A 600 -24.12 30.58 -12.69
C TYR A 600 -23.62 31.94 -12.21
N ARG A 601 -22.85 32.01 -11.12
CA ARG A 601 -22.34 33.27 -10.55
C ARG A 601 -21.60 34.10 -11.60
N TYR A 602 -20.63 33.49 -12.27
CA TYR A 602 -19.80 34.16 -13.27
C TYR A 602 -20.61 34.57 -14.52
N ASN A 603 -21.48 33.68 -15.02
CA ASN A 603 -22.32 33.98 -16.19
C ASN A 603 -23.20 35.22 -15.96
N LYS A 604 -23.74 35.40 -14.74
CA LYS A 604 -24.50 36.60 -14.36
C LYS A 604 -23.65 37.87 -14.31
N THR A 605 -22.36 37.76 -13.95
CA THR A 605 -21.44 38.90 -13.90
C THR A 605 -21.12 39.43 -15.30
N ILE A 606 -20.90 38.54 -16.28
CA ILE A 606 -20.63 38.94 -17.68
C ILE A 606 -21.92 39.36 -18.39
N ASN A 607 -23.01 38.64 -18.17
CA ASN A 607 -24.30 38.92 -18.78
C ASN A 607 -25.38 38.83 -17.69
N PRO A 608 -25.90 39.97 -17.19
CA PRO A 608 -26.95 39.99 -16.17
C PRO A 608 -28.23 39.24 -16.58
N ASN A 609 -28.42 39.01 -17.89
CA ASN A 609 -29.53 38.24 -18.45
C ASN A 609 -29.21 36.74 -18.66
N ALA A 610 -27.95 36.29 -18.48
CA ALA A 610 -27.57 34.89 -18.61
C ALA A 610 -28.20 34.04 -17.50
N SER A 611 -29.05 33.10 -17.92
CA SER A 611 -29.74 32.10 -17.08
C SER A 611 -30.41 32.72 -15.84
N ARG A 612 -31.51 33.45 -16.05
CA ARG A 612 -32.48 33.73 -14.96
C ARG A 612 -32.80 32.40 -14.27
N ILE A 613 -32.46 32.28 -12.99
CA ILE A 613 -32.78 31.09 -12.18
C ILE A 613 -34.31 31.09 -12.01
N THR A 614 -34.99 30.29 -12.84
CA THR A 614 -36.45 30.17 -12.82
C THR A 614 -36.90 29.06 -11.89
N GLN A 615 -38.17 29.10 -11.45
CA GLN A 615 -38.77 27.99 -10.70
C GLN A 615 -38.72 26.67 -11.47
N LYS A 616 -38.85 26.71 -12.81
CA LYS A 616 -38.73 25.53 -13.68
C LYS A 616 -37.33 24.91 -13.61
N LEU A 617 -36.29 25.75 -13.63
CA LEU A 617 -34.90 25.28 -13.52
C LEU A 617 -34.62 24.69 -12.13
N ILE A 618 -35.06 25.37 -11.06
CA ILE A 618 -34.94 24.85 -9.69
C ILE A 618 -35.61 23.49 -9.57
N GLN A 619 -36.85 23.34 -10.08
CA GLN A 619 -37.56 22.06 -10.00
C GLN A 619 -36.85 20.96 -10.81
N LYS A 620 -36.32 21.28 -12.00
CA LYS A 620 -35.50 20.33 -12.78
C LYS A 620 -34.29 19.86 -11.97
N THR A 621 -33.56 20.78 -11.33
CA THR A 621 -32.40 20.47 -10.50
C THR A 621 -32.76 19.64 -9.26
N VAL A 622 -33.92 19.86 -8.64
CA VAL A 622 -34.42 19.00 -7.55
C VAL A 622 -34.70 17.59 -8.05
N ASP A 623 -35.34 17.46 -9.20
CA ASP A 623 -35.65 16.16 -9.80
C ASP A 623 -34.35 15.41 -10.20
N GLU A 624 -33.28 16.13 -10.54
CA GLU A 624 -31.98 15.56 -10.97
C GLU A 624 -30.92 15.52 -9.85
N TRP A 625 -31.25 15.94 -8.64
CA TRP A 625 -30.31 16.18 -7.53
C TRP A 625 -29.42 14.98 -7.18
N HIS A 626 -29.92 13.77 -7.37
CA HIS A 626 -29.23 12.52 -7.03
C HIS A 626 -28.15 12.12 -8.05
N PHE A 627 -28.18 12.65 -9.28
CA PHE A 627 -27.17 12.38 -10.31
C PHE A 627 -26.14 13.50 -10.48
N ILE A 628 -26.40 14.68 -9.93
CA ILE A 628 -25.36 15.72 -9.80
C ILE A 628 -24.30 15.19 -8.81
N PRO A 629 -23.02 15.09 -9.19
CA PRO A 629 -21.97 14.60 -8.29
C PRO A 629 -22.01 15.32 -6.93
N THR A 630 -21.93 14.57 -5.83
CA THR A 630 -21.83 15.22 -4.52
C THR A 630 -20.47 15.88 -4.37
N TYR A 631 -19.40 15.13 -4.63
CA TYR A 631 -18.03 15.54 -4.35
C TYR A 631 -17.16 15.30 -5.58
N ALA A 632 -16.38 16.31 -5.97
CA ALA A 632 -15.30 16.16 -6.93
C ALA A 632 -13.99 16.59 -6.28
N GLU A 633 -12.86 15.99 -6.67
CA GLU A 633 -11.54 16.51 -6.31
C GLU A 633 -10.84 17.05 -7.56
N LEU A 634 -10.20 18.21 -7.43
CA LEU A 634 -9.34 18.82 -8.44
C LEU A 634 -7.86 18.55 -8.14
N ASP A 635 -7.08 18.34 -9.18
CA ASP A 635 -5.62 18.25 -9.10
C ASP A 635 -5.02 19.58 -8.62
N ALA A 636 -4.35 19.52 -7.46
CA ALA A 636 -3.78 20.69 -6.80
C ALA A 636 -2.26 20.84 -6.98
N THR A 637 -1.62 20.03 -7.83
CA THR A 637 -0.16 20.01 -8.03
C THR A 637 0.44 21.40 -8.30
N SER A 638 -0.24 22.19 -9.13
CA SER A 638 0.22 23.54 -9.54
C SER A 638 -0.76 24.66 -9.12
N MET A 639 -1.64 24.39 -8.15
CA MET A 639 -2.69 25.34 -7.73
C MET A 639 -2.15 26.65 -7.15
N ASN A 640 -0.98 26.62 -6.50
CA ASN A 640 -0.33 27.81 -5.95
C ASN A 640 0.38 28.66 -7.01
N ARG A 641 0.38 28.24 -8.28
CA ARG A 641 1.03 28.96 -9.39
C ARG A 641 0.00 29.82 -10.10
N GLU A 642 0.30 31.11 -10.22
CA GLU A 642 -0.57 32.08 -10.89
C GLU A 642 -0.57 31.92 -12.42
N GLY A 643 -1.62 32.43 -13.06
CA GLY A 643 -1.79 32.39 -14.51
C GLY A 643 -2.20 31.02 -15.05
N ARG A 644 -1.99 30.82 -16.36
CA ARG A 644 -2.25 29.56 -17.09
C ARG A 644 -0.94 28.85 -17.44
N GLY A 645 -0.97 27.53 -17.54
CA GLY A 645 0.12 26.78 -18.17
C GLY A 645 0.22 27.04 -19.68
N ALA A 646 1.39 26.80 -20.26
CA ALA A 646 1.55 26.84 -21.72
C ALA A 646 0.82 25.65 -22.38
N ASP A 647 0.15 25.91 -23.50
CA ASP A 647 -0.48 24.87 -24.33
C ASP A 647 0.58 24.09 -25.13
N GLU A 648 0.32 22.82 -25.44
CA GLU A 648 1.25 22.01 -26.24
C GLU A 648 1.43 22.55 -27.67
N ARG A 649 0.46 23.28 -28.21
CA ARG A 649 0.62 23.99 -29.49
C ARG A 649 1.69 25.08 -29.44
N VAL A 650 1.72 25.86 -28.35
CA VAL A 650 2.75 26.90 -28.15
C VAL A 650 4.12 26.25 -28.06
N VAL A 651 4.21 25.10 -27.39
CA VAL A 651 5.43 24.29 -27.32
C VAL A 651 5.84 23.79 -28.71
N GLU A 652 4.90 23.27 -29.51
CA GLU A 652 5.16 22.81 -30.88
C GLU A 652 5.74 23.93 -31.75
N ASP A 653 5.12 25.12 -31.73
CA ASP A 653 5.54 26.28 -32.50
C ASP A 653 6.94 26.75 -32.08
N ASN A 654 7.20 26.83 -30.78
CA ASN A 654 8.51 27.22 -30.25
C ASN A 654 9.59 26.18 -30.57
N LEU A 655 9.31 24.88 -30.42
CA LEU A 655 10.25 23.81 -30.79
C LEU A 655 10.56 23.85 -32.29
N THR A 656 9.55 24.03 -33.14
CA THR A 656 9.72 24.14 -34.59
C THR A 656 10.59 25.35 -34.95
N HIS A 657 10.35 26.51 -34.33
CA HIS A 657 11.15 27.72 -34.52
C HIS A 657 12.60 27.49 -34.13
N ILE A 658 12.87 26.95 -32.93
CA ILE A 658 14.22 26.67 -32.44
C ILE A 658 14.96 25.73 -33.40
N MET A 659 14.29 24.67 -33.84
CA MET A 659 14.90 23.67 -34.71
C MET A 659 15.17 24.17 -36.12
N THR A 660 14.31 25.05 -36.65
CA THR A 660 14.41 25.55 -38.03
C THR A 660 15.34 26.75 -38.10
N ASN A 661 15.29 27.64 -37.11
CA ASN A 661 16.01 28.90 -37.13
C ASN A 661 17.31 28.83 -36.35
N TRP A 662 17.32 28.31 -35.12
CA TRP A 662 18.53 28.34 -34.28
C TRP A 662 19.43 27.13 -34.47
N LEU A 663 18.86 25.96 -34.75
CA LEU A 663 19.57 24.68 -34.80
C LEU A 663 19.58 24.04 -36.19
N SER A 664 19.40 24.83 -37.26
CA SER A 664 19.33 24.34 -38.64
C SER A 664 20.53 23.50 -39.06
N ASP A 665 21.71 23.77 -38.48
CA ASP A 665 22.97 23.06 -38.72
C ASP A 665 23.27 21.96 -37.69
N LYS A 666 22.36 21.67 -36.74
CA LYS A 666 22.59 20.71 -35.64
C LYS A 666 21.54 19.62 -35.59
N HIS A 667 21.97 18.37 -35.38
CA HIS A 667 21.08 17.32 -34.90
C HIS A 667 20.56 17.67 -33.51
N VAL A 668 19.39 17.14 -33.15
CA VAL A 668 18.72 17.48 -31.88
C VAL A 668 18.47 16.22 -31.07
N ALA A 669 18.90 16.23 -29.81
CA ALA A 669 18.52 15.24 -28.81
C ALA A 669 17.46 15.85 -27.86
N ILE A 670 16.27 15.27 -27.77
CA ILE A 670 15.21 15.76 -26.88
C ILE A 670 15.09 14.85 -25.66
N GLY A 671 15.30 15.42 -24.47
CA GLY A 671 15.12 14.76 -23.19
C GLY A 671 13.72 14.89 -22.64
N ARG A 672 13.08 13.76 -22.30
CA ARG A 672 11.72 13.72 -21.72
C ARG A 672 11.47 12.48 -20.85
N ILE A 673 10.41 12.53 -20.04
CA ILE A 673 9.87 11.35 -19.34
C ILE A 673 9.29 10.32 -20.32
N GLY A 674 9.24 9.06 -19.88
CA GLY A 674 8.78 7.92 -20.68
C GLY A 674 7.28 7.85 -20.96
N THR A 675 6.46 8.77 -20.44
CA THR A 675 4.99 8.60 -20.32
C THR A 675 4.17 9.83 -20.74
N ALA A 676 4.75 10.88 -21.32
CA ALA A 676 3.99 12.05 -21.80
C ALA A 676 3.45 11.83 -23.24
N ASP A 677 2.20 11.38 -23.40
CA ASP A 677 1.54 11.17 -24.70
C ASP A 677 1.46 12.45 -25.53
N SER A 678 1.02 13.56 -24.93
CA SER A 678 0.86 14.85 -25.61
C SER A 678 2.18 15.31 -26.23
N ARG A 679 3.27 15.22 -25.46
CA ARG A 679 4.59 15.63 -25.93
C ARG A 679 5.15 14.74 -27.04
N ARG A 680 4.80 13.44 -27.07
CA ARG A 680 5.21 12.54 -28.17
C ARG A 680 4.61 13.02 -29.48
N GLU A 681 3.34 13.42 -29.45
CA GLU A 681 2.67 14.00 -30.62
C GLU A 681 3.28 15.34 -31.02
N THR A 682 3.49 16.26 -30.07
CA THR A 682 4.16 17.54 -30.29
C THR A 682 5.53 17.37 -30.95
N GLU A 683 6.33 16.41 -30.48
CA GLU A 683 7.65 16.08 -31.06
C GLU A 683 7.54 15.59 -32.50
N LEU A 684 6.58 14.71 -32.80
CA LEU A 684 6.35 14.22 -34.16
C LEU A 684 5.88 15.33 -35.10
N CYS A 685 4.97 16.20 -34.67
CA CYS A 685 4.50 17.35 -35.45
C CYS A 685 5.65 18.34 -35.71
N ALA A 686 6.39 18.71 -34.67
CA ALA A 686 7.52 19.63 -34.77
C ALA A 686 8.65 19.06 -35.64
N ALA A 687 8.93 17.75 -35.54
CA ALA A 687 9.90 17.09 -36.41
C ALA A 687 9.46 17.12 -37.89
N ASN A 688 8.17 16.91 -38.15
CA ASN A 688 7.63 16.96 -39.50
C ASN A 688 7.75 18.38 -40.09
N ARG A 689 7.37 19.41 -39.32
CA ARG A 689 7.49 20.82 -39.75
C ARG A 689 8.94 21.26 -39.93
N ALA A 690 9.84 20.83 -39.05
CA ALA A 690 11.28 21.11 -39.14
C ALA A 690 12.04 20.18 -40.10
N GLN A 691 11.35 19.25 -40.79
CA GLN A 691 11.93 18.28 -41.75
C GLN A 691 13.07 17.44 -41.17
N ARG A 692 12.87 16.90 -39.96
CA ARG A 692 13.86 16.07 -39.23
C ARG A 692 13.43 14.62 -39.13
N LYS A 693 14.35 13.70 -39.41
CA LYS A 693 14.14 12.25 -39.27
C LYS A 693 14.18 11.85 -37.79
N VAL A 694 13.23 11.04 -37.35
CA VAL A 694 12.99 10.77 -35.92
C VAL A 694 13.41 9.36 -35.50
N THR A 695 14.09 9.25 -34.36
CA THR A 695 14.41 7.98 -33.69
C THR A 695 14.27 8.11 -32.17
N ALA A 696 14.09 6.98 -31.49
CA ALA A 696 13.89 6.89 -30.04
C ALA A 696 14.98 6.05 -29.35
N PHE A 697 15.49 6.52 -28.21
CA PHE A 697 16.50 5.85 -27.39
C PHE A 697 16.06 5.74 -25.93
N GLY A 698 16.21 4.54 -25.38
CA GLY A 698 15.93 4.23 -23.98
C GLY A 698 14.64 3.41 -23.84
N ALA A 699 14.67 2.40 -22.98
CA ALA A 699 13.62 1.37 -22.94
C ALA A 699 12.20 1.93 -22.73
N ALA A 700 12.05 2.95 -21.88
CA ALA A 700 10.75 3.59 -21.63
C ALA A 700 10.23 4.36 -22.86
N ILE A 701 11.08 5.17 -23.50
CA ILE A 701 10.72 5.93 -24.70
C ILE A 701 10.44 4.99 -25.87
N GLU A 702 11.29 3.98 -26.08
CA GLU A 702 11.10 2.97 -27.13
C GLU A 702 9.78 2.20 -26.97
N LEU A 703 9.39 1.87 -25.73
CA LEU A 703 8.08 1.27 -25.46
C LEU A 703 6.95 2.25 -25.81
N HIS A 704 7.07 3.51 -25.38
CA HIS A 704 6.04 4.53 -25.60
C HIS A 704 5.75 4.78 -27.09
N TYR A 705 6.79 4.82 -27.93
CA TYR A 705 6.65 4.92 -29.39
C TYR A 705 6.17 3.62 -30.04
N ARG A 706 6.50 2.45 -29.46
CA ARG A 706 5.99 1.15 -29.93
C ARG A 706 4.48 1.01 -29.69
N ILE A 707 3.99 1.49 -28.56
CA ILE A 707 2.54 1.53 -28.25
C ILE A 707 1.83 2.43 -29.28
N ALA A 708 2.38 3.60 -29.59
CA ALA A 708 1.85 4.49 -30.63
C ALA A 708 1.81 3.81 -32.01
N ASN A 709 2.84 3.05 -32.36
CA ASN A 709 2.85 2.29 -33.62
C ASN A 709 1.86 1.13 -33.66
N LYS A 710 1.42 0.62 -32.51
CA LYS A 710 0.46 -0.50 -32.44
C LYS A 710 -0.99 -0.02 -32.45
N HIS A 711 -1.27 1.07 -31.72
CA HIS A 711 -2.62 1.57 -31.50
C HIS A 711 -2.92 2.87 -32.27
N GLY A 712 -1.96 3.35 -33.05
CA GLY A 712 -2.00 4.66 -33.71
C GLY A 712 -1.55 5.78 -32.78
N VAL A 713 -1.14 6.91 -33.38
CA VAL A 713 -1.01 8.18 -32.67
C VAL A 713 -2.42 8.73 -32.52
N ASN A 714 -3.16 8.31 -31.49
CA ASN A 714 -4.44 8.92 -31.18
C ASN A 714 -4.15 10.37 -30.71
N PRO A 715 -4.56 11.38 -31.49
CA PRO A 715 -4.09 12.75 -31.30
C PRO A 715 -4.76 13.43 -30.11
N TYR A 716 -4.08 14.43 -29.59
CA TYR A 716 -4.37 15.22 -28.40
C TYR A 716 -4.49 16.72 -28.74
N ILE A 717 -3.67 17.25 -29.66
CA ILE A 717 -3.71 18.67 -30.09
C ILE A 717 -4.30 18.89 -31.49
N VAL A 718 -4.56 17.82 -32.25
CA VAL A 718 -5.10 17.87 -33.61
C VAL A 718 -6.33 16.98 -33.80
N GLU A 719 -7.12 17.25 -34.84
CA GLU A 719 -8.35 16.49 -35.11
C GLU A 719 -8.08 14.99 -35.27
N ARG A 720 -8.96 14.15 -34.71
CA ARG A 720 -8.85 12.69 -34.81
C ARG A 720 -8.93 12.25 -36.27
N PRO A 721 -7.89 11.59 -36.81
CA PRO A 721 -7.96 10.96 -38.10
C PRO A 721 -9.08 9.90 -38.13
N GLN A 722 -9.72 9.70 -39.29
CA GLN A 722 -10.80 8.70 -39.43
C GLN A 722 -10.34 7.30 -38.96
N GLU A 723 -11.16 6.68 -38.11
CA GLU A 723 -10.87 5.37 -37.51
C GLU A 723 -10.58 4.30 -38.59
N GLY A 724 -9.56 3.48 -38.36
CA GLY A 724 -9.15 2.41 -39.29
C GLY A 724 -8.32 2.84 -40.50
N LYS A 725 -8.11 4.14 -40.74
CA LYS A 725 -7.22 4.64 -41.82
C LYS A 725 -5.77 4.88 -41.39
N TYR A 726 -5.48 4.81 -40.09
CA TYR A 726 -4.20 5.19 -39.50
C TYR A 726 -3.75 4.12 -38.53
N THR A 727 -2.67 3.41 -38.87
CA THR A 727 -2.23 2.21 -38.13
C THR A 727 -0.91 2.40 -37.37
N GLY A 728 -0.28 3.57 -37.46
CA GLY A 728 0.96 3.87 -36.74
C GLY A 728 1.53 5.25 -37.03
N ILE A 729 2.78 5.50 -36.61
CA ILE A 729 3.45 6.80 -36.71
C ILE A 729 3.65 7.23 -38.17
N ASP A 730 4.03 6.31 -39.06
CA ASP A 730 4.28 6.65 -40.48
C ASP A 730 3.01 7.19 -41.17
N ASP A 731 1.83 6.63 -40.86
CA ASP A 731 0.55 7.13 -41.39
C ASP A 731 0.17 8.48 -40.78
N PHE A 732 0.44 8.67 -39.48
CA PHE A 732 0.23 9.94 -38.79
C PHE A 732 1.08 11.07 -39.39
N LEU A 733 2.38 10.82 -39.62
CA LEU A 733 3.28 11.80 -40.22
C LEU A 733 2.86 12.18 -41.64
N LYS A 734 2.39 11.22 -42.45
CA LYS A 734 1.81 11.48 -43.78
C LYS A 734 0.57 12.36 -43.72
N TRP A 735 -0.36 12.06 -42.82
CA TRP A 735 -1.56 12.88 -42.68
C TRP A 735 -1.24 14.29 -42.21
N HIS A 736 -0.40 14.43 -41.18
CA HIS A 736 0.02 15.74 -40.69
C HIS A 736 0.71 16.54 -41.80
N ALA A 737 1.55 15.88 -42.61
CA ALA A 737 2.22 16.52 -43.73
C ALA A 737 1.23 17.02 -44.79
N ASN A 738 0.22 16.21 -45.14
CA ASN A 738 -0.85 16.61 -46.05
C ASN A 738 -1.68 17.79 -45.52
N GLN A 739 -1.92 17.87 -44.20
CA GLN A 739 -2.63 19.01 -43.59
C GLN A 739 -1.85 20.32 -43.65
N ASN A 740 -0.52 20.25 -43.77
CA ASN A 740 0.37 21.41 -43.75
C ASN A 740 1.06 21.68 -45.09
N ASP A 741 0.71 20.95 -46.16
CA ASP A 741 1.34 21.04 -47.49
C ASP A 741 2.87 20.88 -47.47
N ILE A 742 3.35 19.89 -46.71
CA ILE A 742 4.78 19.54 -46.59
C ILE A 742 5.06 18.09 -46.97
N THR A 743 6.33 17.73 -47.13
CA THR A 743 6.74 16.32 -47.30
C THR A 743 6.80 15.63 -45.95
N PRO A 744 6.25 14.40 -45.80
CA PRO A 744 6.32 13.69 -44.53
C PRO A 744 7.74 13.26 -44.20
N THR A 745 8.13 13.49 -42.95
CA THR A 745 9.36 12.94 -42.39
C THR A 745 9.24 11.44 -42.08
N GLU A 746 10.36 10.82 -41.72
CA GLU A 746 10.47 9.40 -41.40
C GLU A 746 10.70 9.15 -39.90
N PHE A 747 10.01 8.15 -39.34
CA PHE A 747 10.34 7.57 -38.04
C PHE A 747 10.89 6.15 -38.21
N LYS A 748 12.03 5.86 -37.57
CA LYS A 748 12.60 4.50 -37.54
C LYS A 748 13.17 4.18 -36.17
N GLY A 749 13.02 2.92 -35.74
CA GLY A 749 13.59 2.44 -34.47
C GLY A 749 15.12 2.43 -34.50
N ARG A 750 15.76 2.67 -33.34
CA ARG A 750 17.22 2.85 -33.23
C ARG A 750 18.09 1.71 -33.78
N THR A 751 17.56 0.49 -33.78
CA THR A 751 18.27 -0.71 -34.24
C THR A 751 18.14 -0.94 -35.75
N SER A 752 17.35 -0.13 -36.45
CA SER A 752 17.16 -0.25 -37.90
C SER A 752 18.43 0.10 -38.69
N VAL A 753 18.55 -0.48 -39.88
CA VAL A 753 19.62 -0.18 -40.84
C VAL A 753 19.56 1.30 -41.26
N ALA A 754 18.36 1.84 -41.44
CA ALA A 754 18.16 3.25 -41.79
C ALA A 754 18.72 4.20 -40.72
N VAL A 755 18.43 3.98 -39.44
CA VAL A 755 18.99 4.84 -38.37
C VAL A 755 20.50 4.72 -38.30
N LYS A 756 21.07 3.53 -38.52
CA LYS A 756 22.52 3.37 -38.58
C LYS A 756 23.12 4.25 -39.69
N ASP A 757 22.54 4.20 -40.89
CA ASP A 757 22.96 5.03 -42.03
C ASP A 757 22.82 6.52 -41.75
N TRP A 758 21.73 6.96 -41.10
CA TRP A 758 21.54 8.37 -40.74
C TRP A 758 22.67 8.89 -39.85
N PHE A 759 23.12 8.10 -38.86
CA PHE A 759 24.20 8.51 -37.97
C PHE A 759 25.60 8.41 -38.62
N GLU A 760 25.78 7.52 -39.60
CA GLU A 760 27.07 7.34 -40.30
C GLU A 760 27.27 8.35 -41.44
N HIS A 761 26.21 8.69 -42.17
CA HIS A 761 26.28 9.45 -43.42
C HIS A 761 25.33 10.66 -43.49
N GLY A 762 24.51 10.89 -42.46
CA GLY A 762 23.56 12.00 -42.44
C GLY A 762 24.23 13.36 -42.29
N GLN A 763 23.66 14.37 -42.95
CA GLN A 763 24.08 15.77 -42.76
C GLN A 763 23.63 16.28 -41.39
N ALA A 764 24.47 17.07 -40.72
CA ALA A 764 24.08 17.78 -39.50
C ALA A 764 22.80 18.59 -39.74
N GLY A 765 21.93 18.67 -38.74
CA GLY A 765 20.61 19.32 -38.89
C GLY A 765 19.45 18.38 -39.23
N THR A 766 19.72 17.14 -39.66
CA THR A 766 18.67 16.28 -40.24
C THR A 766 18.00 15.28 -39.29
N ILE A 767 18.52 15.13 -38.05
CA ILE A 767 18.10 14.07 -37.11
C ILE A 767 17.51 14.69 -35.85
N MET A 768 16.43 14.08 -35.37
CA MET A 768 15.87 14.25 -34.04
C MET A 768 15.90 12.91 -33.29
N ALA A 769 16.61 12.85 -32.16
CA ALA A 769 16.71 11.70 -31.30
C ALA A 769 15.99 11.96 -29.97
N ILE A 770 14.91 11.23 -29.71
CA ILE A 770 14.19 11.32 -28.43
C ILE A 770 14.89 10.41 -27.42
N MET A 771 15.25 10.94 -26.25
CA MET A 771 16.08 10.26 -25.26
C MET A 771 15.40 10.21 -23.89
N SER A 772 15.54 9.07 -23.21
CA SER A 772 15.11 8.94 -21.82
C SER A 772 16.03 9.71 -20.86
N GLY A 773 15.44 10.18 -19.76
CA GLY A 773 16.12 10.85 -18.66
C GLY A 773 16.10 12.35 -18.84
N SER A 774 15.30 13.06 -18.05
CA SER A 774 15.23 14.52 -18.13
C SER A 774 15.41 15.20 -16.78
N GLN A 775 15.51 14.44 -15.68
CA GLN A 775 15.50 14.95 -14.31
C GLN A 775 16.88 14.90 -13.65
N GLY A 776 17.77 14.02 -14.11
CA GLY A 776 19.17 13.96 -13.68
C GLY A 776 19.40 13.42 -12.27
N ASN A 777 18.37 12.92 -11.60
CA ASN A 777 18.48 12.33 -10.26
C ASN A 777 19.13 10.93 -10.32
N ALA A 778 19.52 10.40 -9.15
CA ALA A 778 20.28 9.14 -9.07
C ALA A 778 19.52 7.92 -9.63
N ILE A 779 18.18 7.91 -9.57
CA ILE A 779 17.37 6.82 -10.15
C ILE A 779 17.43 6.82 -11.68
N GLU A 780 17.68 7.97 -12.31
CA GLU A 780 17.87 8.09 -13.76
C GLU A 780 19.29 7.76 -14.23
N PHE A 781 20.18 7.23 -13.39
CA PHE A 781 21.57 7.00 -13.82
C PHE A 781 21.65 6.11 -15.07
N GLU A 782 20.77 5.12 -15.26
CA GLU A 782 20.78 4.29 -16.47
C GLU A 782 20.07 4.89 -17.69
N SER A 783 19.55 6.11 -17.57
CA SER A 783 18.89 6.83 -18.66
C SER A 783 19.88 7.31 -19.73
N MET A 784 19.36 7.61 -20.92
CA MET A 784 20.16 7.93 -22.09
C MET A 784 20.91 9.25 -21.96
N LEU A 785 20.25 10.31 -21.49
CA LEU A 785 20.91 11.60 -21.30
C LEU A 785 21.92 11.58 -20.15
N TYR A 786 21.65 10.84 -19.09
CA TYR A 786 22.62 10.66 -18.00
C TYR A 786 23.89 9.97 -18.51
N LYS A 787 23.73 8.87 -19.25
CA LYS A 787 24.84 8.16 -19.92
C LYS A 787 25.61 9.05 -20.89
N LEU A 788 24.92 9.90 -21.66
CA LEU A 788 25.53 10.83 -22.61
C LEU A 788 26.37 11.87 -21.88
N SER A 789 25.88 12.38 -20.75
CA SER A 789 26.60 13.35 -19.93
C SER A 789 27.91 12.81 -19.34
N GLU A 790 27.98 11.49 -19.13
CA GLU A 790 29.14 10.79 -18.56
C GLU A 790 30.03 10.12 -19.61
N GLY A 791 29.72 10.27 -20.91
CA GLY A 791 30.53 9.68 -21.98
C GLY A 791 30.46 8.16 -22.07
N ARG A 792 29.36 7.55 -21.60
CA ARG A 792 29.14 6.10 -21.60
C ARG A 792 27.88 5.70 -22.37
N SER A 793 27.39 6.56 -23.24
CA SER A 793 26.18 6.30 -24.03
C SER A 793 26.47 5.46 -25.27
N TYR A 794 25.42 5.05 -25.97
CA TYR A 794 25.55 4.47 -27.32
C TYR A 794 26.24 5.43 -28.30
N LEU A 795 26.21 6.74 -28.04
CA LEU A 795 26.86 7.76 -28.87
C LEU A 795 28.36 7.92 -28.59
N ASP A 796 28.86 7.29 -27.53
CA ASP A 796 30.27 7.28 -27.13
C ASP A 796 30.94 5.92 -27.40
N ALA A 797 30.15 4.85 -27.48
CA ALA A 797 30.64 3.48 -27.60
C ALA A 797 31.37 3.21 -28.93
N ASP A 798 32.39 2.35 -28.90
CA ASP A 798 33.12 1.92 -30.09
C ASP A 798 32.31 0.86 -30.88
N PRO A 799 31.96 1.11 -32.16
CA PRO A 799 31.30 0.13 -33.04
C PRO A 799 32.00 -1.22 -33.15
N LYS A 800 33.31 -1.29 -32.93
CA LYS A 800 34.08 -2.55 -32.93
C LYS A 800 33.77 -3.43 -31.71
N THR A 801 33.36 -2.82 -30.60
CA THR A 801 33.08 -3.52 -29.33
C THR A 801 31.59 -3.67 -29.05
N SER A 802 30.75 -2.85 -29.67
CA SER A 802 29.28 -2.94 -29.58
C SER A 802 28.62 -2.68 -30.93
N SER A 803 27.92 -3.69 -31.45
CA SER A 803 27.15 -3.57 -32.70
C SER A 803 25.98 -2.58 -32.63
N THR A 804 25.61 -2.15 -31.42
CA THR A 804 24.56 -1.15 -31.16
C THR A 804 25.10 0.26 -30.96
N ALA A 805 26.42 0.45 -31.00
CA ALA A 805 27.03 1.76 -30.92
C ALA A 805 26.65 2.64 -32.13
N ARG A 806 26.55 3.94 -31.89
CA ARG A 806 26.22 5.00 -32.85
C ARG A 806 27.10 6.21 -32.57
N PRO A 807 28.44 6.07 -32.69
CA PRO A 807 29.37 7.14 -32.33
C PRO A 807 28.99 8.43 -33.05
N ALA A 808 28.89 9.53 -32.31
CA ALA A 808 28.46 10.80 -32.85
C ALA A 808 29.43 11.93 -32.47
N ASN A 809 29.70 12.83 -33.41
CA ASN A 809 30.42 14.07 -33.10
C ASN A 809 29.47 15.04 -32.38
N LEU A 810 29.59 15.13 -31.05
CA LEU A 810 28.68 15.95 -30.24
C LEU A 810 28.65 17.44 -30.59
N LYS A 811 29.65 17.98 -31.32
CA LYS A 811 29.61 19.37 -31.81
C LYS A 811 28.51 19.63 -32.84
N ASP A 812 28.05 18.57 -33.50
CA ASP A 812 26.97 18.59 -34.49
C ASP A 812 25.60 18.38 -33.81
N TRP A 813 25.55 18.29 -32.47
CA TRP A 813 24.35 18.03 -31.69
C TRP A 813 24.02 19.19 -30.75
N ALA A 814 22.73 19.40 -30.55
CA ALA A 814 22.17 20.20 -29.46
C ALA A 814 21.22 19.32 -28.62
N VAL A 815 21.14 19.61 -27.33
CA VAL A 815 20.21 18.93 -26.42
C VAL A 815 19.07 19.87 -26.05
N ILE A 816 17.82 19.42 -26.18
CA ILE A 816 16.64 20.13 -25.67
C ILE A 816 16.11 19.34 -24.48
N MET A 817 16.24 19.93 -23.29
CA MET A 817 15.57 19.46 -22.08
C MET A 817 14.14 20.00 -22.09
N SER A 818 13.25 19.30 -22.81
CA SER A 818 11.87 19.76 -23.08
C SER A 818 10.93 19.57 -21.88
N GLN A 819 11.48 19.30 -20.70
CA GLN A 819 10.74 19.16 -19.46
C GLN A 819 11.45 19.87 -18.31
N SER A 820 10.72 20.72 -17.60
CA SER A 820 11.24 21.38 -16.42
C SER A 820 11.55 20.37 -15.31
N ALA A 821 12.44 20.73 -14.40
CA ALA A 821 12.67 19.93 -13.20
C ALA A 821 11.35 19.73 -12.43
N ILE A 822 11.06 18.47 -12.10
CA ILE A 822 10.06 18.13 -11.10
C ILE A 822 10.55 18.68 -9.75
N PRO A 823 9.67 19.24 -8.90
CA PRO A 823 10.04 19.68 -7.56
C PRO A 823 10.88 18.65 -6.80
N GLY A 824 12.05 19.09 -6.30
CA GLY A 824 13.07 18.26 -5.67
C GLY A 824 14.23 17.84 -6.58
N ASN A 825 14.04 17.79 -7.91
CA ASN A 825 15.10 17.37 -8.86
C ASN A 825 15.89 18.54 -9.47
N ALA A 826 15.56 19.79 -9.16
CA ALA A 826 16.15 20.96 -9.82
C ALA A 826 17.68 21.02 -9.74
N LYS A 827 18.26 20.63 -8.58
CA LYS A 827 19.71 20.56 -8.40
C LYS A 827 20.36 19.50 -9.28
N ASP A 828 19.71 18.35 -9.39
CA ASP A 828 20.20 17.19 -10.13
C ASP A 828 20.10 17.44 -11.64
N GLN A 829 18.97 17.98 -12.12
CA GLN A 829 18.78 18.38 -13.52
C GLN A 829 19.81 19.45 -13.92
N LYS A 830 20.03 20.46 -13.07
CA LYS A 830 21.06 21.48 -13.31
C LYS A 830 22.47 20.88 -13.42
N THR A 831 22.77 19.87 -12.62
CA THR A 831 24.04 19.14 -12.69
C THR A 831 24.18 18.39 -14.02
N LEU A 832 23.13 17.70 -14.44
CA LEU A 832 23.06 17.01 -15.72
C LEU A 832 23.27 17.98 -16.90
N ILE A 833 22.56 19.12 -16.91
CA ILE A 833 22.68 20.17 -17.93
C ILE A 833 24.12 20.68 -18.03
N LYS A 834 24.77 20.98 -16.89
CA LYS A 834 26.15 21.43 -16.87
C LYS A 834 27.12 20.39 -17.46
N ARG A 835 26.93 19.10 -17.15
CA ARG A 835 27.75 18.02 -17.71
C ARG A 835 27.56 17.90 -19.22
N LEU A 836 26.32 17.99 -19.71
CA LEU A 836 26.01 17.98 -21.14
C LEU A 836 26.60 19.21 -21.87
N ALA A 837 26.54 20.39 -21.26
CA ALA A 837 27.15 21.59 -21.80
C ALA A 837 28.69 21.48 -21.85
N ALA A 838 29.32 20.92 -20.81
CA ALA A 838 30.76 20.67 -20.75
C ALA A 838 31.25 19.67 -21.81
N ARG A 839 30.37 18.80 -22.31
CA ARG A 839 30.61 17.91 -23.46
C ARG A 839 30.65 18.66 -24.82
N GLY A 840 30.42 19.98 -24.83
CA GLY A 840 30.56 20.85 -26.02
C GLY A 840 29.27 21.07 -26.81
N MET A 841 28.13 20.56 -26.35
CA MET A 841 26.81 20.76 -26.98
C MET A 841 26.14 22.03 -26.45
N PRO A 842 25.38 22.77 -27.28
CA PRO A 842 24.36 23.69 -26.79
C PRO A 842 23.26 22.90 -26.07
N VAL A 843 22.80 23.39 -24.92
CA VAL A 843 21.70 22.78 -24.16
C VAL A 843 20.59 23.79 -23.96
N ILE A 844 19.40 23.52 -24.50
CA ILE A 844 18.20 24.34 -24.31
C ILE A 844 17.37 23.75 -23.17
N GLU A 845 17.24 24.50 -22.09
CA GLU A 845 16.51 24.14 -20.87
C GLU A 845 15.11 24.76 -20.87
N ALA A 846 14.08 23.95 -20.61
CA ALA A 846 12.76 24.46 -20.23
C ALA A 846 12.86 25.11 -18.84
N PHE A 847 12.68 26.42 -18.77
CA PHE A 847 12.81 27.20 -17.53
C PHE A 847 11.51 27.92 -17.22
N ASP A 848 10.58 27.20 -16.62
CA ASP A 848 9.20 27.64 -16.42
C ASP A 848 8.50 27.99 -17.76
N ASP A 849 7.90 29.18 -17.91
CA ASP A 849 7.34 29.68 -19.18
C ASP A 849 8.40 30.28 -20.13
N ASN A 850 9.66 30.18 -19.71
CA ASN A 850 10.82 30.69 -20.44
C ASN A 850 11.67 29.51 -20.93
N LEU A 851 12.70 29.84 -21.70
CA LEU A 851 13.78 28.89 -21.98
C LEU A 851 15.13 29.51 -21.64
N ARG A 852 16.09 28.66 -21.27
CA ARG A 852 17.48 29.06 -21.06
C ARG A 852 18.40 28.28 -22.00
N VAL A 853 19.26 28.96 -22.72
CA VAL A 853 20.24 28.35 -23.64
C VAL A 853 21.62 28.36 -22.99
N HIS A 854 22.11 27.18 -22.63
CA HIS A 854 23.44 26.95 -22.07
C HIS A 854 24.42 26.64 -23.18
N ASN A 855 25.67 27.10 -23.02
CA ASN A 855 26.75 26.91 -24.01
C ASN A 855 26.30 27.24 -25.45
N PRO A 856 25.76 28.45 -25.73
CA PRO A 856 25.28 28.79 -27.06
C PRO A 856 26.41 28.81 -28.12
N GLY A 857 27.67 28.94 -27.70
CA GLY A 857 28.83 28.91 -28.59
C GLY A 857 28.68 29.90 -29.76
N LYS A 858 28.85 29.39 -30.99
CA LYS A 858 28.69 30.20 -32.21
C LYS A 858 27.24 30.60 -32.51
N LEU A 859 26.25 29.96 -31.88
CA LEU A 859 24.83 30.29 -32.07
C LEU A 859 24.42 31.55 -31.33
N LYS A 860 25.24 32.06 -30.41
CA LYS A 860 24.89 33.18 -29.53
C LYS A 860 24.38 34.40 -30.30
N GLN A 861 25.15 34.89 -31.27
CA GLN A 861 24.76 36.09 -32.03
C GLN A 861 23.52 35.83 -32.88
N HIS A 862 23.46 34.67 -33.53
CA HIS A 862 22.33 34.26 -34.36
C HIS A 862 21.01 34.20 -33.57
N ILE A 863 21.05 33.66 -32.34
CA ILE A 863 19.88 33.63 -31.45
C ILE A 863 19.46 35.07 -31.07
N LEU A 864 20.40 35.94 -30.73
CA LEU A 864 20.09 37.33 -30.35
C LEU A 864 19.49 38.11 -31.53
N ASP A 865 20.04 37.95 -32.73
CA ASP A 865 19.56 38.61 -33.95
C ASP A 865 18.13 38.15 -34.28
N ASP A 866 17.83 36.86 -34.14
CA ASP A 866 16.49 36.31 -34.32
C ASP A 866 15.49 36.81 -33.26
N LEU A 867 15.90 36.91 -32.00
CA LEU A 867 15.06 37.50 -30.94
C LEU A 867 14.73 38.97 -31.22
N ILE A 868 15.67 39.73 -31.79
CA ILE A 868 15.43 41.11 -32.23
C ILE A 868 14.49 41.14 -33.43
N ALA A 869 14.73 40.30 -34.44
CA ALA A 869 13.92 40.24 -35.65
C ALA A 869 12.47 39.82 -35.38
N THR A 870 12.26 38.94 -34.40
CA THR A 870 10.93 38.49 -33.96
C THR A 870 10.26 39.42 -32.94
N GLY A 871 10.92 40.53 -32.57
CA GLY A 871 10.39 41.52 -31.62
C GLY A 871 10.35 41.03 -30.16
N ARG A 872 11.02 39.93 -29.84
CA ARG A 872 11.13 39.38 -28.48
C ARG A 872 12.24 40.04 -27.65
N LEU A 873 13.15 40.75 -28.31
CA LEU A 873 14.23 41.53 -27.71
C LEU A 873 14.35 42.88 -28.43
N HIS A 874 14.56 43.96 -27.69
CA HIS A 874 14.87 45.25 -28.30
C HIS A 874 16.37 45.35 -28.61
N SER A 875 16.71 45.89 -29.79
CA SER A 875 18.12 46.14 -30.15
C SER A 875 18.77 47.06 -29.10
N GLY A 876 19.96 46.69 -28.63
CA GLY A 876 20.67 47.36 -27.54
C GLY A 876 20.40 46.79 -26.13
N CYS A 877 19.45 45.87 -25.98
CA CYS A 877 19.12 45.19 -24.72
C CYS A 877 19.73 43.78 -24.63
N GLU A 878 20.68 43.42 -25.49
CA GLU A 878 21.23 42.05 -25.57
C GLU A 878 21.91 41.61 -24.27
N LYS A 879 22.45 42.55 -23.49
CA LYS A 879 23.08 42.27 -22.20
C LYS A 879 22.07 41.88 -21.12
N ASP A 880 20.79 42.23 -21.28
CA ASP A 880 19.75 42.00 -20.27
C ASP A 880 19.29 40.54 -20.25
N VAL A 881 19.50 39.83 -21.35
CA VAL A 881 19.13 38.41 -21.51
C VAL A 881 20.32 37.45 -21.40
N VAL A 882 21.55 37.97 -21.35
CA VAL A 882 22.77 37.16 -21.25
C VAL A 882 23.22 37.09 -19.78
N GLU A 883 23.23 35.88 -19.23
CA GLU A 883 23.69 35.62 -17.87
C GLU A 883 25.22 35.66 -17.77
N ALA A 884 25.74 35.75 -16.53
CA ALA A 884 27.17 35.90 -16.27
C ALA A 884 28.04 34.74 -16.80
N ASP A 885 27.47 33.54 -16.91
CA ASP A 885 28.13 32.36 -17.48
C ASP A 885 28.01 32.27 -19.02
N GLY A 886 27.41 33.29 -19.64
CA GLY A 886 27.21 33.38 -21.08
C GLY A 886 25.95 32.70 -21.60
N SER A 887 25.12 32.11 -20.72
CA SER A 887 23.81 31.55 -21.08
C SER A 887 22.84 32.65 -21.51
N ILE A 888 21.85 32.31 -22.33
CA ILE A 888 20.80 33.25 -22.78
C ILE A 888 19.47 32.85 -22.15
N LEU A 889 18.82 33.75 -21.41
CA LEU A 889 17.46 33.58 -20.88
C LEU A 889 16.46 34.26 -21.82
N VAL A 890 15.56 33.48 -22.42
CA VAL A 890 14.54 33.96 -23.35
C VAL A 890 13.17 33.91 -22.70
N GLN A 891 12.58 35.09 -22.47
CA GLN A 891 11.29 35.21 -21.80
C GLN A 891 10.11 34.88 -22.73
N GLY A 892 9.06 34.25 -22.18
CA GLY A 892 7.79 34.00 -22.90
C GLY A 892 7.93 33.06 -24.10
N MET A 893 8.88 32.15 -24.05
CA MET A 893 9.12 31.13 -25.09
C MET A 893 9.16 29.75 -24.44
N SER A 894 7.99 29.28 -24.01
CA SER A 894 7.87 27.99 -23.34
C SER A 894 8.10 26.82 -24.31
N ILE A 895 8.94 25.87 -23.87
CA ILE A 895 9.18 24.59 -24.56
C ILE A 895 8.74 23.39 -23.69
N HIS A 896 7.90 23.66 -22.69
CA HIS A 896 7.32 22.66 -21.80
C HIS A 896 5.91 23.08 -21.36
N ALA A 897 4.93 22.24 -21.69
CA ALA A 897 3.59 22.28 -21.14
C ALA A 897 3.51 21.32 -19.95
N SER A 898 3.14 21.84 -18.77
CA SER A 898 2.87 21.03 -17.57
C SER A 898 1.69 20.08 -17.84
N GLY A 899 1.73 18.87 -17.24
CA GLY A 899 0.56 17.98 -17.20
C GLY A 899 -0.54 18.50 -16.27
N HIS A 900 -0.20 19.37 -15.33
CA HIS A 900 -1.08 19.85 -14.26
C HIS A 900 -1.39 21.33 -14.43
N GLY A 901 -2.66 21.71 -14.24
CA GLY A 901 -3.16 23.07 -14.41
C GLY A 901 -2.72 24.03 -13.31
N ARG A 902 -2.48 25.28 -13.69
CA ARG A 902 -2.25 26.38 -12.75
C ARG A 902 -3.57 26.90 -12.17
N LYS A 903 -3.52 27.94 -11.34
CA LYS A 903 -4.70 28.51 -10.69
C LYS A 903 -5.79 28.93 -11.68
N GLU A 904 -5.44 29.56 -12.80
CA GLU A 904 -6.45 29.99 -13.78
C GLU A 904 -7.01 28.82 -14.59
N ASP A 905 -6.21 27.77 -14.85
CA ASP A 905 -6.71 26.55 -15.48
C ASP A 905 -7.73 25.84 -14.58
N ASN A 906 -7.47 25.80 -13.26
CA ASN A 906 -8.41 25.29 -12.27
C ASN A 906 -9.68 26.16 -12.17
N ARG A 907 -9.56 27.48 -12.32
CA ARG A 907 -10.72 28.38 -12.41
C ARG A 907 -11.62 28.00 -13.58
N LEU A 908 -11.03 27.69 -14.74
CA LEU A 908 -11.77 27.25 -15.93
C LEU A 908 -12.45 25.89 -15.72
N TRP A 909 -11.79 24.94 -15.03
CA TRP A 909 -12.43 23.69 -14.61
C TRP A 909 -13.70 23.93 -13.79
N ILE A 910 -13.59 24.77 -12.75
CA ILE A 910 -14.68 25.10 -11.83
C ILE A 910 -15.86 25.76 -12.57
N ARG A 911 -15.57 26.65 -13.52
CA ARG A 911 -16.59 27.40 -14.28
C ARG A 911 -17.28 26.56 -15.36
N ASN A 912 -16.51 25.76 -16.10
CA ASN A 912 -16.98 25.24 -17.40
C ASN A 912 -17.32 23.75 -17.38
N LYS A 913 -16.75 22.97 -16.46
CA LYS A 913 -16.83 21.50 -16.52
C LYS A 913 -17.30 20.84 -15.22
N ILE A 914 -16.85 21.33 -14.05
CA ILE A 914 -17.19 20.70 -12.77
C ILE A 914 -18.57 21.14 -12.28
N THR A 915 -19.50 20.18 -12.24
CA THR A 915 -20.87 20.38 -11.75
C THR A 915 -21.08 19.86 -10.33
N ALA A 916 -20.04 19.34 -9.66
CA ALA A 916 -20.18 18.79 -8.31
C ALA A 916 -20.70 19.82 -7.29
N LYS A 917 -21.45 19.33 -6.29
CA LYS A 917 -22.02 20.17 -5.23
C LYS A 917 -20.94 20.71 -4.29
N GLN A 918 -19.94 19.90 -3.98
CA GLN A 918 -18.75 20.27 -3.24
C GLN A 918 -17.50 19.89 -4.03
N ILE A 919 -16.47 20.73 -3.95
CA ILE A 919 -15.20 20.56 -4.65
C ILE A 919 -14.09 20.50 -3.60
N GLY A 920 -13.32 19.42 -3.62
CA GLY A 920 -12.10 19.25 -2.84
C GLY A 920 -10.86 19.29 -3.71
N LEU A 921 -9.73 18.98 -3.10
CA LEU A 921 -8.42 18.99 -3.73
C LEU A 921 -7.71 17.66 -3.47
N HIS A 922 -6.94 17.17 -4.45
CA HIS A 922 -6.09 16.00 -4.31
C HIS A 922 -4.77 16.19 -5.05
N HIS A 923 -3.92 15.16 -5.03
CA HIS A 923 -2.65 15.11 -5.77
C HIS A 923 -1.73 16.28 -5.41
N THR A 924 -1.44 16.43 -4.12
CA THR A 924 -0.59 17.52 -3.61
C THR A 924 0.07 17.17 -2.29
N ASP A 925 1.25 17.75 -2.06
CA ASP A 925 2.03 17.73 -0.83
C ASP A 925 2.10 19.12 -0.15
N SER A 926 1.39 20.12 -0.69
CA SER A 926 1.52 21.52 -0.28
C SER A 926 0.26 22.08 0.37
N TRP A 927 0.39 22.53 1.62
CA TRP A 927 -0.66 23.31 2.31
C TRP A 927 -0.98 24.63 1.61
N GLU A 928 0.01 25.26 0.97
CA GLU A 928 -0.16 26.52 0.25
C GLU A 928 -1.03 26.31 -0.99
N ALA A 929 -0.83 25.21 -1.71
CA ALA A 929 -1.65 24.82 -2.85
C ALA A 929 -3.11 24.54 -2.42
N ILE A 930 -3.30 23.91 -1.26
CA ILE A 930 -4.64 23.67 -0.70
C ILE A 930 -5.34 24.98 -0.38
N GLN A 931 -4.67 25.89 0.33
CA GLN A 931 -5.25 27.17 0.70
C GLN A 931 -5.63 27.97 -0.55
N ALA A 932 -4.71 28.08 -1.52
CA ALA A 932 -4.96 28.77 -2.78
C ALA A 932 -6.15 28.17 -3.56
N GLY A 933 -6.30 26.84 -3.55
CA GLY A 933 -7.41 26.16 -4.21
C GLY A 933 -8.76 26.36 -3.51
N TYR A 934 -8.81 26.34 -2.18
CA TYR A 934 -10.04 26.62 -1.44
C TYR A 934 -10.45 28.08 -1.54
N ASP A 935 -9.51 29.03 -1.46
CA ASP A 935 -9.78 30.44 -1.73
C ASP A 935 -10.37 30.63 -3.14
N LEU A 936 -9.79 29.97 -4.15
CA LEU A 936 -10.29 29.98 -5.52
C LEU A 936 -11.72 29.43 -5.64
N ILE A 937 -12.03 28.32 -4.96
CA ILE A 937 -13.36 27.72 -4.96
C ILE A 937 -14.39 28.67 -4.32
N GLU A 938 -14.04 29.34 -3.23
CA GLU A 938 -14.89 30.35 -2.57
C GLU A 938 -15.07 31.62 -3.44
N GLU A 939 -14.00 32.11 -4.09
CA GLU A 939 -14.04 33.22 -5.05
C GLU A 939 -15.05 32.95 -6.16
N GLU A 940 -15.04 31.73 -6.71
CA GLU A 940 -15.98 31.28 -7.74
C GLU A 940 -17.41 31.00 -7.21
N GLY A 941 -17.63 31.15 -5.90
CA GLY A 941 -18.94 30.95 -5.27
C GLY A 941 -19.37 29.49 -5.19
N ARG A 942 -18.40 28.58 -5.20
CA ARG A 942 -18.61 27.14 -5.08
C ARG A 942 -18.27 26.70 -3.65
N GLN A 943 -18.74 25.50 -3.27
CA GLN A 943 -18.53 24.98 -1.91
C GLN A 943 -17.36 24.01 -1.89
N HIS A 944 -16.58 24.04 -0.81
CA HIS A 944 -15.55 23.05 -0.50
C HIS A 944 -15.83 22.42 0.88
N PRO A 945 -15.24 21.25 1.21
CA PRO A 945 -15.51 20.55 2.47
C PRO A 945 -14.87 21.21 3.72
N GLY A 946 -14.23 22.37 3.58
CA GLY A 946 -13.56 23.10 4.67
C GLY A 946 -12.09 22.70 4.85
N ASN A 947 -11.76 21.41 4.85
CA ASN A 947 -10.39 20.90 4.98
C ASN A 947 -10.12 19.80 3.94
N ILE A 948 -8.84 19.56 3.61
CA ILE A 948 -8.46 18.37 2.82
C ILE A 948 -8.62 17.12 3.70
N PHE A 949 -9.13 16.03 3.11
CA PHE A 949 -9.15 14.72 3.77
C PHE A 949 -7.78 14.07 3.63
N GLU A 950 -7.09 13.84 4.75
CA GLU A 950 -5.79 13.17 4.75
C GLU A 950 -5.89 11.71 4.29
N ASN A 951 -4.75 11.12 3.91
CA ASN A 951 -4.68 9.68 3.65
C ASN A 951 -5.18 8.86 4.86
N ALA A 952 -5.82 7.72 4.56
CA ALA A 952 -6.49 6.82 5.49
C ALA A 952 -7.74 7.39 6.22
N VAL A 953 -8.16 8.63 5.96
CA VAL A 953 -9.42 9.17 6.50
C VAL A 953 -10.63 8.56 5.78
N GLU A 954 -11.58 8.03 6.56
CA GLU A 954 -12.85 7.53 6.04
C GLU A 954 -13.88 8.66 6.04
N THR A 955 -14.32 9.03 4.83
CA THR A 955 -15.20 10.16 4.58
C THR A 955 -16.53 9.68 4.05
N GLN A 956 -17.62 9.98 4.75
CA GLN A 956 -18.97 9.73 4.26
C GLN A 956 -19.36 10.79 3.23
N VAL A 957 -19.71 10.33 2.03
CA VAL A 957 -20.24 11.16 0.94
C VAL A 957 -21.75 10.92 0.84
N SER A 958 -22.57 11.83 1.36
CA SER A 958 -24.03 11.74 1.21
C SER A 958 -24.50 12.44 -0.06
N LEU A 959 -25.80 12.56 -0.30
CA LEU A 959 -26.32 13.40 -1.40
C LEU A 959 -26.14 14.91 -1.16
N GLU A 960 -25.76 15.31 0.05
CA GLU A 960 -25.80 16.71 0.48
C GLU A 960 -24.54 17.20 1.17
N SER A 961 -23.67 16.30 1.66
CA SER A 961 -22.50 16.68 2.44
C SER A 961 -21.40 15.64 2.34
N VAL A 962 -20.17 16.09 2.57
CA VAL A 962 -18.98 15.25 2.71
C VAL A 962 -18.42 15.45 4.12
N LYS A 963 -18.26 14.38 4.90
CA LYS A 963 -17.85 14.46 6.31
C LYS A 963 -16.94 13.31 6.71
N GLU A 964 -15.89 13.61 7.47
CA GLU A 964 -15.09 12.59 8.15
C GLU A 964 -15.95 11.82 9.16
N ILE A 965 -15.85 10.49 9.16
CA ILE A 965 -16.54 9.61 10.11
C ILE A 965 -15.60 8.69 10.90
N GLY A 966 -14.33 8.63 10.50
CA GLY A 966 -13.32 7.77 11.09
C GLY A 966 -12.02 7.80 10.29
N ARG A 967 -11.09 6.95 10.70
CA ARG A 967 -9.78 6.79 10.05
C ARG A 967 -9.38 5.32 10.05
N LYS A 968 -8.47 4.96 9.16
CA LYS A 968 -7.75 3.68 9.16
C LYS A 968 -6.29 3.77 9.60
N ASN A 969 -5.70 2.62 9.89
CA ASN A 969 -4.23 2.54 9.99
C ASN A 969 -3.60 3.10 8.71
N SER A 970 -2.60 3.96 8.86
CA SER A 970 -1.78 4.40 7.74
C SER A 970 -0.74 3.32 7.44
N SER A 971 -0.68 2.84 6.20
CA SER A 971 0.25 1.79 5.80
C SER A 971 0.59 1.90 4.31
N LEU A 972 1.77 1.38 3.95
CA LEU A 972 2.23 1.27 2.57
C LEU A 972 2.83 -0.11 2.31
N ILE A 973 2.85 -0.52 1.04
CA ILE A 973 3.61 -1.65 0.56
C ILE A 973 4.93 -1.12 0.01
N MET A 974 6.03 -1.44 0.68
CA MET A 974 7.38 -1.09 0.23
C MET A 974 7.89 -2.18 -0.71
N THR A 975 8.59 -1.79 -1.78
CA THR A 975 9.18 -2.73 -2.74
C THR A 975 10.61 -2.36 -3.08
N ARG A 976 11.45 -3.38 -3.29
CA ARG A 976 12.80 -3.22 -3.78
C ARG A 976 13.14 -4.27 -4.83
N GLU A 977 13.94 -3.87 -5.80
CA GLU A 977 14.52 -4.79 -6.77
C GLU A 977 15.80 -5.37 -6.19
N VAL A 978 15.90 -6.69 -6.15
CA VAL A 978 17.10 -7.39 -5.70
C VAL A 978 17.71 -8.15 -6.88
N SER A 979 18.96 -7.84 -7.19
CA SER A 979 19.74 -8.54 -8.21
C SER A 979 20.58 -9.65 -7.57
N GLU A 980 20.70 -10.80 -8.24
CA GLU A 980 21.67 -11.83 -7.82
C GLU A 980 23.09 -11.24 -7.78
N PRO A 981 23.93 -11.58 -6.78
CA PRO A 981 25.31 -11.11 -6.72
C PRO A 981 26.08 -11.36 -8.02
N GLY A 982 26.63 -10.30 -8.60
CA GLY A 982 27.38 -10.35 -9.86
C GLY A 982 26.55 -10.40 -11.15
N LYS A 983 25.21 -10.35 -11.08
CA LYS A 983 24.33 -10.27 -12.26
C LYS A 983 23.52 -8.98 -12.24
N GLN A 984 23.60 -8.19 -13.31
CA GLN A 984 22.71 -7.03 -13.52
C GLN A 984 21.33 -7.42 -14.09
N TRP A 985 21.14 -8.71 -14.37
CA TRP A 985 19.95 -9.30 -15.00
C TRP A 985 19.39 -10.42 -14.09
N ASN A 986 18.12 -10.78 -14.23
CA ASN A 986 17.37 -11.68 -13.32
C ASN A 986 17.12 -11.08 -11.93
N LYS A 987 16.36 -9.99 -11.90
CA LYS A 987 15.96 -9.32 -10.66
C LYS A 987 14.75 -10.02 -10.03
N SER A 988 14.72 -10.10 -8.71
CA SER A 988 13.52 -10.43 -7.93
C SER A 988 12.93 -9.17 -7.30
N MET A 989 11.64 -9.22 -6.98
CA MET A 989 10.96 -8.14 -6.25
C MET A 989 10.76 -8.58 -4.80
N GLU A 990 11.48 -7.93 -3.89
CA GLU A 990 11.19 -8.01 -2.47
C GLU A 990 10.13 -6.97 -2.10
N SER A 991 9.29 -7.31 -1.13
CA SER A 991 8.16 -6.48 -0.75
C SER A 991 7.81 -6.69 0.71
N ALA A 992 7.46 -5.60 1.39
CA ALA A 992 6.99 -5.64 2.77
C ALA A 992 5.83 -4.67 2.98
N ARG A 993 4.94 -4.98 3.92
CA ARG A 993 3.84 -4.12 4.32
C ARG A 993 4.29 -3.37 5.56
N VAL A 994 4.34 -2.04 5.48
CA VAL A 994 4.75 -1.18 6.59
C VAL A 994 3.53 -0.48 7.16
N ILE A 995 3.24 -0.71 8.44
CA ILE A 995 2.11 -0.11 9.15
C ILE A 995 2.65 0.97 10.08
N ASN A 996 2.10 2.18 10.01
CA ASN A 996 2.41 3.27 10.90
C ASN A 996 1.44 3.29 12.09
N ASP A 997 1.91 2.82 13.25
CA ASP A 997 1.11 2.76 14.47
C ASP A 997 0.89 4.14 15.12
N ASP A 998 1.68 5.15 14.74
CA ASP A 998 1.54 6.47 15.33
C ASP A 998 0.20 7.12 14.94
N TYR A 999 -0.37 6.75 13.78
CA TYR A 999 -1.66 7.21 13.28
C TYR A 999 -2.78 6.19 13.47
N ALA A 1000 -2.65 5.30 14.45
CA ALA A 1000 -3.67 4.28 14.72
C ALA A 1000 -5.06 4.91 14.93
N PRO A 1001 -6.13 4.30 14.38
CA PRO A 1001 -7.50 4.82 14.41
C PRO A 1001 -8.07 4.89 15.84
N HIS A 1002 -7.46 4.15 16.77
CA HIS A 1002 -7.83 4.07 18.18
C HIS A 1002 -6.74 4.63 19.12
N HIS A 1003 -5.86 5.51 18.63
CA HIS A 1003 -4.81 6.13 19.47
C HIS A 1003 -5.40 6.84 20.71
N ASN A 1004 -6.62 7.34 20.63
CA ASN A 1004 -7.36 7.94 21.75
C ASN A 1004 -7.72 6.96 22.88
N LEU A 1005 -7.61 5.65 22.66
CA LEU A 1005 -7.78 4.60 23.67
C LEU A 1005 -6.48 4.29 24.43
N GLY A 1006 -5.40 5.03 24.15
CA GLY A 1006 -4.09 4.78 24.74
C GLY A 1006 -3.40 3.56 24.15
N LEU A 1007 -3.73 3.21 22.90
CA LEU A 1007 -3.16 2.10 22.16
C LEU A 1007 -2.00 2.60 21.26
N SER A 1008 -0.80 2.07 21.47
CA SER A 1008 0.43 2.27 20.69
C SER A 1008 1.26 0.98 20.70
N GLY A 1009 2.21 0.84 19.78
CA GLY A 1009 3.22 -0.23 19.84
C GLY A 1009 4.34 0.08 20.84
N LYS A 1010 5.11 -0.93 21.27
CA LYS A 1010 6.19 -0.82 22.27
C LYS A 1010 7.24 0.24 21.94
N THR A 1011 7.46 0.52 20.66
CA THR A 1011 8.52 1.42 20.19
C THR A 1011 8.03 2.82 19.86
N GLY A 1012 6.75 3.02 19.55
CA GLY A 1012 6.31 4.19 18.77
C GLY A 1012 6.94 4.15 17.37
N GLY A 1013 6.14 4.36 16.32
CA GLY A 1013 6.64 4.36 14.93
C GLY A 1013 6.06 3.27 14.04
N ALA A 1014 6.71 3.06 12.89
CA ALA A 1014 6.26 2.11 11.88
C ALA A 1014 6.86 0.72 12.06
N ARG A 1015 6.06 -0.30 11.75
CA ARG A 1015 6.44 -1.72 11.80
C ARG A 1015 6.40 -2.33 10.40
N GLU A 1016 7.38 -3.16 10.11
CA GLU A 1016 7.42 -3.97 8.89
C GLU A 1016 6.81 -5.34 9.17
N ILE A 1017 5.85 -5.75 8.35
CA ILE A 1017 5.26 -7.09 8.35
C ILE A 1017 5.30 -7.67 6.94
N HIS A 1018 5.14 -8.99 6.85
CA HIS A 1018 5.23 -9.70 5.58
C HIS A 1018 4.14 -9.24 4.58
N PHE A 1019 4.53 -8.95 3.33
CA PHE A 1019 3.59 -8.66 2.25
C PHE A 1019 3.37 -9.89 1.36
N GLY A 1020 2.13 -10.36 1.33
CA GLY A 1020 1.69 -11.34 0.34
C GLY A 1020 1.38 -12.75 0.83
N THR A 1021 1.37 -13.04 2.14
CA THR A 1021 0.82 -14.32 2.66
C THR A 1021 0.39 -14.26 4.13
N GLU A 1022 -0.91 -14.39 4.39
CA GLU A 1022 -1.45 -15.00 5.63
C GLU A 1022 -1.31 -16.55 5.61
N ASP A 1023 -0.64 -17.10 4.58
CA ASP A 1023 -0.43 -18.54 4.39
C ASP A 1023 0.97 -18.82 3.77
N GLU A 1024 2.02 -18.65 4.58
CA GLU A 1024 3.44 -18.90 4.21
C GLU A 1024 3.69 -20.32 3.65
N ASP A 1025 2.82 -21.29 3.93
CA ASP A 1025 2.93 -22.67 3.45
C ASP A 1025 2.78 -22.79 1.92
N ALA A 1026 2.05 -21.87 1.28
CA ALA A 1026 1.93 -21.82 -0.17
C ALA A 1026 3.20 -21.24 -0.85
N VAL A 1027 3.91 -20.34 -0.16
CA VAL A 1027 5.18 -19.75 -0.61
C VAL A 1027 6.31 -20.75 -0.42
N ARG A 1028 6.44 -21.38 0.76
CA ARG A 1028 7.43 -22.45 0.98
C ARG A 1028 7.23 -23.63 0.01
N LYS A 1029 5.99 -24.00 -0.32
CA LYS A 1029 5.71 -25.02 -1.35
C LYS A 1029 6.08 -24.55 -2.76
N ARG A 1030 5.88 -23.28 -3.10
CA ARG A 1030 6.32 -22.72 -4.40
C ARG A 1030 7.84 -22.58 -4.51
N GLU A 1031 8.51 -22.16 -3.44
CA GLU A 1031 9.97 -22.08 -3.38
C GLU A 1031 10.60 -23.46 -3.42
N ALA A 1032 10.06 -24.44 -2.67
CA ALA A 1032 10.48 -25.84 -2.76
C ALA A 1032 10.24 -26.44 -4.16
N GLN A 1033 9.12 -26.12 -4.82
CA GLN A 1033 8.84 -26.56 -6.20
C GLN A 1033 9.72 -25.85 -7.25
N ASN A 1034 10.12 -24.60 -7.02
CA ASN A 1034 11.02 -23.87 -7.90
C ASN A 1034 12.48 -24.33 -7.76
N VAL A 1035 12.93 -24.71 -6.55
CA VAL A 1035 14.24 -25.35 -6.36
C VAL A 1035 14.30 -26.70 -7.08
N ILE A 1036 13.19 -27.45 -7.13
CA ILE A 1036 13.11 -28.73 -7.85
C ILE A 1036 13.01 -28.55 -9.38
N LYS A 1037 12.38 -27.46 -9.89
CA LYS A 1037 12.31 -27.19 -11.33
C LYS A 1037 13.58 -26.58 -11.93
N VAL A 1038 14.43 -25.93 -11.14
CA VAL A 1038 15.72 -25.39 -11.62
C VAL A 1038 16.80 -26.49 -11.73
N GLN A 1039 16.62 -27.65 -11.09
CA GLN A 1039 17.59 -28.75 -11.19
C GLN A 1039 17.43 -29.67 -12.41
N PHE A 1040 16.34 -29.58 -13.19
CA PHE A 1040 16.15 -30.41 -14.39
C PHE A 1040 15.64 -29.61 -15.58
N ASN A 1041 16.48 -28.71 -16.10
CA ASN A 1041 16.50 -28.34 -17.52
C ASN A 1041 17.83 -27.63 -17.86
N TYR A 1042 18.95 -28.27 -17.52
CA TYR A 1042 20.19 -28.01 -18.24
C TYR A 1042 20.04 -28.61 -19.63
N SER A 1043 19.71 -27.78 -20.62
CA SER A 1043 19.92 -28.16 -22.01
C SER A 1043 21.43 -28.42 -22.17
N GLN A 1044 21.78 -29.67 -22.45
CA GLN A 1044 23.16 -30.14 -22.66
C GLN A 1044 23.83 -29.57 -23.94
N GLY A 1045 23.44 -28.38 -24.40
CA GLY A 1045 23.89 -27.79 -25.67
C GLY A 1045 24.75 -26.53 -25.58
N ALA A 1046 24.88 -25.91 -24.40
CA ALA A 1046 25.69 -24.70 -24.26
C ALA A 1046 27.10 -25.05 -23.77
N HIS A 1047 28.03 -25.27 -24.71
CA HIS A 1047 29.46 -25.37 -24.40
C HIS A 1047 29.94 -24.06 -23.75
N SER A 1048 30.13 -24.08 -22.43
CA SER A 1048 30.91 -23.07 -21.72
C SER A 1048 32.36 -23.18 -22.17
N LYS A 1049 32.91 -22.08 -22.73
CA LYS A 1049 34.36 -21.97 -22.88
C LYS A 1049 34.99 -21.98 -21.47
N PRO A 1050 36.13 -22.66 -21.25
CA PRO A 1050 36.78 -22.69 -19.96
C PRO A 1050 37.15 -21.27 -19.51
N GLY A 1051 36.71 -20.91 -18.31
CA GLY A 1051 36.96 -19.60 -17.71
C GLY A 1051 38.46 -19.38 -17.52
N ARG A 1052 38.93 -18.18 -17.88
CA ARG A 1052 40.23 -17.68 -17.40
C ARG A 1052 40.14 -17.53 -15.88
N ALA A 1053 41.16 -18.00 -15.16
CA ALA A 1053 41.28 -17.79 -13.73
C ALA A 1053 41.28 -16.29 -13.41
N TYR A 1054 40.26 -15.84 -12.70
CA TYR A 1054 40.15 -14.49 -12.18
C TYR A 1054 41.09 -14.37 -10.97
N GLN A 1055 42.16 -13.58 -11.10
CA GLN A 1055 42.97 -13.16 -9.97
C GLN A 1055 42.15 -12.14 -9.17
N GLY A 1056 41.75 -12.51 -7.95
CA GLY A 1056 40.87 -11.72 -7.10
C GLY A 1056 41.45 -10.33 -6.80
N LEU A 1057 40.61 -9.30 -6.96
CA LEU A 1057 40.79 -8.04 -6.25
C LEU A 1057 40.41 -8.29 -4.79
N LYS A 1058 41.36 -8.08 -3.88
CA LYS A 1058 41.13 -8.12 -2.43
C LYS A 1058 40.05 -7.09 -2.04
N PRO A 1059 39.21 -7.38 -1.04
CA PRO A 1059 38.28 -6.40 -0.49
C PRO A 1059 39.07 -5.21 0.09
N MET A 1060 38.73 -3.98 -0.30
CA MET A 1060 39.20 -2.80 0.43
C MET A 1060 38.40 -2.71 1.72
N GLU A 1061 39.09 -2.81 2.85
CA GLU A 1061 38.55 -2.48 4.17
C GLU A 1061 38.15 -1.00 4.22
N GLU A 1062 37.03 -0.72 4.90
CA GLU A 1062 36.28 0.56 4.96
C GLU A 1062 37.03 1.78 5.54
N GLN A 1063 38.36 1.77 5.64
CA GLN A 1063 39.12 2.82 6.35
C GLN A 1063 39.89 3.83 5.49
N ASN A 1064 39.70 3.88 4.16
CA ASN A 1064 40.33 4.91 3.32
C ASN A 1064 39.39 5.42 2.19
N LEU A 1065 38.22 5.96 2.56
CA LEU A 1065 37.54 6.89 1.65
C LEU A 1065 38.27 8.25 1.75
N PRO A 1066 38.74 8.84 0.64
CA PRO A 1066 39.39 10.14 0.69
C PRO A 1066 38.36 11.18 1.15
N ILE A 1067 38.62 11.77 2.32
CA ILE A 1067 37.90 12.96 2.77
C ILE A 1067 38.21 14.04 1.76
N TRP A 1068 37.14 14.62 1.18
CA TRP A 1068 37.24 15.71 0.22
C TRP A 1068 37.92 16.92 0.88
N ASP A 1069 39.16 17.20 0.47
CA ASP A 1069 39.89 18.42 0.83
C ASP A 1069 39.81 19.41 -0.34
N PRO A 1070 39.02 20.49 -0.22
CA PRO A 1070 38.88 21.50 -1.27
C PRO A 1070 40.17 22.29 -1.56
N ASN A 1071 41.24 22.10 -0.77
CA ASN A 1071 42.55 22.73 -0.97
C ASN A 1071 43.63 21.74 -1.45
N HIS A 1072 43.24 20.55 -1.95
CA HIS A 1072 44.22 19.56 -2.38
C HIS A 1072 45.10 20.12 -3.53
N PRO A 1073 46.45 20.10 -3.38
CA PRO A 1073 47.38 20.80 -4.28
C PRO A 1073 47.38 20.29 -5.73
N ASP A 1074 46.80 19.12 -5.99
CA ASP A 1074 46.66 18.57 -7.34
C ASP A 1074 45.54 19.23 -8.18
N LEU A 1075 44.71 20.12 -7.60
CA LEU A 1075 43.69 20.86 -8.34
C LEU A 1075 44.25 22.05 -9.15
N ASP A 1076 45.49 22.48 -8.90
CA ASP A 1076 46.15 23.56 -9.67
C ASP A 1076 46.93 23.05 -10.90
N LEU A 1077 46.94 21.73 -11.16
CA LEU A 1077 47.51 21.14 -12.38
C LEU A 1077 46.51 21.01 -13.54
N ILE A 1078 45.28 21.51 -13.35
CA ILE A 1078 44.30 21.74 -14.42
C ILE A 1078 43.88 23.21 -14.37
N LYS A 1079 44.82 24.10 -14.73
CA LYS A 1079 44.56 25.46 -15.21
C LYS A 1079 45.25 25.65 -16.54
#